data_AF-A0A521IEW6-F1
#
_entry.id   AF-A0A521IEW6-F1
#
_cell.length_a   1.000
_cell.length_b   1.000
_cell.length_c   1.000
_cell.angle_alpha   90.00
_cell.angle_beta   90.00
_cell.angle_gamma   90.00
#
_symmetry.space_group_name_H-M   'P 1'
#
loop_
_entity.id
_entity.type
_entity.pdbx_description
1 polymer ?
#
loop_
_entity_poly.entity_id
_entity_poly.type
_entity_poly.pdbx_seq_one_letter_code
_entity_poly.pdbx_strand_id
1 'polypeptide(L)'
;MQPNHTNRKHLLVLFLYFVITLIVTYPLATQFTTHVPGTTTWSLDEYGYVWNHWWFKHSLFDLQTNPFATDYLFYPLGTSLVLYAYTLLHVFLALPIQFAFGIIPASNFTVIFSFVVAAFGMYLFMLYLLRVSLRIWDEKYNARFGSIARDKNLHIIAAFVAGVVFAFASNRYVYLSLGHYNIVASEWIPFYMLFLFKTLLEPKLKNAVMAGLFAAIALYTETTDGVLLVLLTLVILVFEWRLVFQRATLVRLAIIAAATALFFAPLLIPTALEIFTSGYALPGFGHSENLLVDLNGFLAPTSLHPLNRYWTQELDAVRQQTSRFSDVNTFFVGYLTILLALVGFVAFARRNRMWLGIALGFALLALGPLLHINGQSQFDLDGLETTVPLPFLILHYIPIIRENRVPNRYSILVVIALAVLVAYAVWWLLWKLSTRVQEPRLTRAGIAIGGFVSALLVFEHLALPLPLTDARVPEIYSQIRQDPKNFTVLSIPLGLRNSFGQGGAEDTRTQYYQSAHQKYLLSGQIQRNPPYLFEYFQNAPVISSILALEDYKPLDDAARARDKELANAVVDFFDIRYLVVNPAIAGRPPYEDNHDRVVEYLQQVLPLGEKISDENGLVAYRVNQTPLNVPYTIQMKDALANLMRGYGWLPTEKIGDADASWATQSRATIYLPLREVRDYELTLRALPFAYENSPTQSFGVTLNGKSLPRVTMNPGWSDYKITLPRDAIKYGLNELDFDFGYVVRPRDVLPANFEIGATGVKSPVDIAVTSTPEFGSIKINDREVSPLKRGYNFAVIDPTTGAVLEVKNFDTGGKSILESRALRAFLDSISEGRIVVGAIQEDASAMLGESAAAAIQSLGLQTNVRGHEGMTHAFIAVKGKDGGLEQAGEGASAVSVGRNLDSRPLSVAVESVQIQ
;
A
#
# COMPACT_ATOMS: atom_id res chain seq x y z
N MET A 1 17.24 -36.92 -39.98
CA MET A 1 17.22 -35.71 -39.14
C MET A 1 18.44 -35.71 -38.24
N GLN A 2 19.52 -34.98 -38.60
CA GLN A 2 20.63 -34.80 -37.67
C GLN A 2 20.17 -33.90 -36.52
N PRO A 3 20.32 -34.30 -35.24
CA PRO A 3 19.93 -33.46 -34.12
C PRO A 3 20.72 -32.16 -34.16
N ASN A 4 20.00 -31.04 -34.23
CA ASN A 4 20.56 -29.71 -34.40
C ASN A 4 21.48 -29.38 -33.20
N HIS A 5 22.80 -29.51 -33.37
CA HIS A 5 23.80 -29.39 -32.28
C HIS A 5 23.68 -28.10 -31.44
N THR A 6 23.09 -27.05 -32.02
CA THR A 6 22.81 -25.78 -31.35
C THR A 6 21.77 -25.93 -30.22
N ASN A 7 20.72 -26.74 -30.41
CA ASN A 7 19.68 -26.94 -29.39
C ASN A 7 20.23 -27.66 -28.16
N ARG A 8 21.11 -28.65 -28.37
CA ARG A 8 21.77 -29.38 -27.27
C ARG A 8 22.60 -28.45 -26.37
N LYS A 9 23.28 -27.46 -26.94
CA LYS A 9 24.06 -26.46 -26.17
C LYS A 9 23.18 -25.55 -25.33
N HIS A 10 22.04 -25.12 -25.86
CA HIS A 10 21.08 -24.29 -25.11
C HIS A 10 20.46 -25.05 -23.94
N LEU A 11 20.10 -26.33 -24.15
CA LEU A 11 19.61 -27.19 -23.07
C LEU A 11 20.66 -27.42 -21.99
N LEU A 12 21.94 -27.60 -22.37
CA LEU A 12 23.03 -27.72 -21.40
C LEU A 12 23.19 -26.43 -20.58
N VAL A 13 23.15 -25.26 -21.22
CA VAL A 13 23.22 -23.96 -20.52
C VAL A 13 22.06 -23.80 -19.53
N LEU A 14 20.84 -24.11 -19.97
CA LEU A 14 19.65 -24.07 -19.10
C LEU A 14 19.80 -25.02 -17.89
N PHE A 15 20.30 -26.24 -18.12
CA PHE A 15 20.57 -27.21 -17.07
C PHE A 15 21.65 -26.71 -16.09
N LEU A 16 22.72 -26.09 -16.58
CA LEU A 16 23.75 -25.51 -15.70
C LEU A 16 23.19 -24.38 -14.84
N TYR A 17 22.33 -23.51 -15.38
CA TYR A 17 21.65 -22.50 -14.56
C TYR A 17 20.76 -23.13 -13.51
N PHE A 18 20.01 -24.19 -13.85
CA PHE A 18 19.22 -24.94 -12.88
C PHE A 18 20.09 -25.51 -11.74
N VAL A 19 21.23 -26.14 -12.06
CA VAL A 19 22.16 -26.66 -11.05
C VAL A 19 22.72 -25.55 -10.17
N ILE A 20 23.15 -24.42 -10.75
CA ILE A 20 23.63 -23.27 -9.97
C ILE A 20 22.52 -22.75 -9.05
N THR A 21 21.30 -22.60 -9.55
CA THR A 21 20.14 -22.18 -8.75
C THR A 21 19.92 -23.12 -7.56
N LEU A 22 19.94 -24.45 -7.74
CA LEU A 22 19.79 -25.40 -6.63
C LEU A 22 20.89 -25.25 -5.57
N ILE A 23 22.13 -24.96 -6.00
CA ILE A 23 23.26 -24.77 -5.08
C ILE A 23 23.11 -23.48 -4.29
N VAL A 24 22.85 -22.35 -4.97
CA VAL A 24 22.80 -21.03 -4.33
C VAL A 24 21.53 -20.78 -3.52
N THR A 25 20.48 -21.60 -3.74
CA THR A 25 19.25 -21.56 -2.93
C THR A 25 19.25 -22.60 -1.81
N TYR A 26 20.33 -23.34 -1.60
CA TYR A 26 20.43 -24.28 -0.49
C TYR A 26 20.18 -23.57 0.87
N PRO A 27 19.36 -24.14 1.78
CA PRO A 27 18.90 -25.53 1.81
C PRO A 27 17.56 -25.82 1.12
N LEU A 28 17.02 -24.93 0.29
CA LEU A 28 15.67 -25.04 -0.29
C LEU A 28 15.39 -26.39 -0.95
N ALA A 29 16.33 -26.90 -1.75
CA ALA A 29 16.16 -28.18 -2.44
C ALA A 29 15.97 -29.37 -1.48
N THR A 30 16.50 -29.30 -0.26
CA THR A 30 16.37 -30.35 0.77
C THR A 30 15.13 -30.20 1.63
N GLN A 31 14.52 -29.00 1.64
CA GLN A 31 13.33 -28.67 2.44
C GLN A 31 12.13 -28.25 1.57
N PHE A 32 12.16 -28.66 0.29
CA PHE A 32 11.29 -28.15 -0.78
C PHE A 32 9.78 -28.29 -0.55
N THR A 33 9.37 -29.20 0.35
CA THR A 33 7.96 -29.48 0.67
C THR A 33 7.51 -28.87 2.00
N THR A 34 8.42 -28.32 2.80
CA THR A 34 8.14 -27.87 4.18
C THR A 34 8.53 -26.43 4.44
N HIS A 35 9.48 -25.88 3.70
CA HIS A 35 9.98 -24.51 3.91
C HIS A 35 9.90 -23.71 2.62
N VAL A 36 9.85 -22.38 2.76
CA VAL A 36 9.93 -21.41 1.67
C VAL A 36 11.00 -20.35 1.99
N PRO A 37 11.63 -19.70 0.99
CA PRO A 37 12.57 -18.62 1.26
C PRO A 37 11.93 -17.43 1.97
N GLY A 38 12.56 -16.94 3.03
CA GLY A 38 12.00 -15.87 3.86
C GLY A 38 12.75 -15.70 5.18
N THR A 39 12.27 -14.79 6.04
CA THR A 39 12.89 -14.50 7.33
C THR A 39 11.86 -14.16 8.40
N THR A 40 11.95 -14.77 9.58
CA THR A 40 10.98 -14.59 10.67
C THR A 40 11.06 -13.24 11.37
N THR A 41 12.17 -12.51 11.21
CA THR A 41 12.44 -11.23 11.89
C THR A 41 11.92 -10.00 11.15
N TRP A 42 11.32 -10.17 9.97
CA TRP A 42 10.82 -9.05 9.14
C TRP A 42 9.29 -9.07 9.05
N SER A 43 8.76 -9.03 7.83
CA SER A 43 7.34 -8.83 7.49
C SER A 43 6.59 -10.12 7.17
N LEU A 44 7.27 -11.27 7.10
CA LEU A 44 6.70 -12.56 6.68
C LEU A 44 5.94 -12.53 5.34
N ASP A 45 6.35 -11.64 4.43
CA ASP A 45 5.69 -11.43 3.13
C ASP A 45 5.61 -12.69 2.26
N GLU A 46 6.54 -13.63 2.44
CA GLU A 46 6.55 -14.89 1.69
C GLU A 46 5.23 -15.65 1.81
N TYR A 47 4.57 -15.57 2.97
CA TYR A 47 3.31 -16.27 3.22
C TYR A 47 2.14 -15.68 2.44
N GLY A 48 2.18 -14.38 2.13
CA GLY A 48 1.24 -13.76 1.19
C GLY A 48 1.35 -14.40 -0.19
N TYR A 49 2.57 -14.59 -0.71
CA TYR A 49 2.78 -15.24 -2.01
C TYR A 49 2.37 -16.72 -2.00
N VAL A 50 2.63 -17.46 -0.91
CA VAL A 50 2.13 -18.83 -0.77
C VAL A 50 0.59 -18.84 -0.75
N TRP A 51 -0.04 -17.89 -0.05
CA TRP A 51 -1.50 -17.73 -0.02
C TRP A 51 -2.07 -17.44 -1.42
N ASN A 52 -1.39 -16.66 -2.27
CA ASN A 52 -1.82 -16.39 -3.65
C ASN A 52 -2.04 -17.67 -4.45
N HIS A 53 -1.13 -18.64 -4.32
CA HIS A 53 -1.27 -19.93 -4.98
C HIS A 53 -2.55 -20.64 -4.54
N TRP A 54 -2.83 -20.65 -3.22
CA TRP A 54 -4.06 -21.24 -2.70
C TRP A 54 -5.29 -20.49 -3.19
N TRP A 55 -5.34 -19.16 -2.99
CA TRP A 55 -6.51 -18.36 -3.31
C TRP A 55 -6.86 -18.44 -4.80
N PHE A 56 -5.88 -18.32 -5.70
CA PHE A 56 -6.11 -18.42 -7.15
C PHE A 56 -6.75 -19.75 -7.56
N LYS A 57 -6.23 -20.87 -7.02
CA LYS A 57 -6.80 -22.19 -7.27
C LYS A 57 -8.18 -22.31 -6.64
N HIS A 58 -8.31 -21.91 -5.38
CA HIS A 58 -9.52 -22.08 -4.60
C HIS A 58 -10.68 -21.26 -5.16
N SER A 59 -10.47 -19.98 -5.47
CA SER A 59 -11.49 -19.12 -6.08
C SER A 59 -11.92 -19.66 -7.45
N LEU A 60 -10.97 -20.06 -8.30
CA LEU A 60 -11.27 -20.45 -9.68
C LEU A 60 -11.91 -21.84 -9.79
N PHE A 61 -11.41 -22.83 -9.04
CA PHE A 61 -11.80 -24.22 -9.19
C PHE A 61 -12.78 -24.71 -8.11
N ASP A 62 -12.69 -24.20 -6.88
CA ASP A 62 -13.52 -24.67 -5.78
C ASP A 62 -14.76 -23.77 -5.60
N LEU A 63 -14.57 -22.44 -5.60
CA LEU A 63 -15.66 -21.46 -5.46
C LEU A 63 -16.29 -21.04 -6.79
N GLN A 64 -15.56 -21.18 -7.90
CA GLN A 64 -15.94 -20.70 -9.24
C GLN A 64 -16.25 -19.18 -9.27
N THR A 65 -15.46 -18.41 -8.53
CA THR A 65 -15.57 -16.96 -8.40
C THR A 65 -14.37 -16.24 -9.00
N ASN A 66 -14.44 -14.91 -9.06
CA ASN A 66 -13.36 -14.06 -9.55
C ASN A 66 -12.13 -14.14 -8.60
N PRO A 67 -10.94 -14.53 -9.09
CA PRO A 67 -9.72 -14.59 -8.27
C PRO A 67 -9.21 -13.22 -7.79
N PHE A 68 -9.70 -12.11 -8.36
CA PHE A 68 -9.28 -10.75 -8.05
C PHE A 68 -10.12 -10.06 -6.98
N ALA A 69 -10.96 -10.78 -6.24
CA ALA A 69 -11.67 -10.28 -5.07
C ALA A 69 -11.77 -11.39 -4.04
N THR A 70 -11.90 -11.06 -2.75
CA THR A 70 -12.12 -12.06 -1.70
C THR A 70 -12.96 -11.51 -0.56
N ASP A 71 -13.90 -12.32 -0.08
CA ASP A 71 -14.67 -12.07 1.16
C ASP A 71 -14.10 -12.87 2.35
N TYR A 72 -12.98 -13.57 2.13
CA TYR A 72 -12.34 -14.42 3.13
C TYR A 72 -11.39 -13.66 4.05
N LEU A 73 -10.91 -12.50 3.62
CA LEU A 73 -10.10 -11.57 4.42
C LEU A 73 -10.94 -10.34 4.75
N PHE A 74 -10.66 -9.72 5.90
CA PHE A 74 -11.39 -8.53 6.35
C PHE A 74 -12.91 -8.72 6.36
N TYR A 75 -13.38 -9.91 6.72
CA TYR A 75 -14.80 -10.23 6.77
C TYR A 75 -15.53 -9.29 7.76
N PRO A 76 -16.70 -8.72 7.40
CA PRO A 76 -17.51 -8.95 6.18
C PRO A 76 -17.19 -8.05 4.99
N LEU A 77 -16.26 -7.10 5.13
CA LEU A 77 -16.00 -6.09 4.10
C LEU A 77 -15.43 -6.68 2.81
N GLY A 78 -14.60 -7.72 2.95
CA GLY A 78 -13.84 -8.26 1.83
C GLY A 78 -12.84 -7.26 1.27
N THR A 79 -12.24 -7.59 0.13
CA THR A 79 -11.31 -6.69 -0.55
C THR A 79 -11.07 -7.04 -2.02
N SER A 80 -10.71 -6.02 -2.80
CA SER A 80 -10.21 -6.16 -4.17
C SER A 80 -8.76 -6.59 -4.16
N LEU A 81 -8.44 -7.62 -4.95
CA LEU A 81 -7.08 -8.11 -5.17
C LEU A 81 -6.52 -7.67 -6.53
N VAL A 82 -7.17 -6.72 -7.22
CA VAL A 82 -6.73 -6.22 -8.53
C VAL A 82 -5.36 -5.53 -8.44
N LEU A 83 -5.14 -4.74 -7.40
CA LEU A 83 -3.85 -4.07 -7.11
C LEU A 83 -2.99 -4.85 -6.10
N TYR A 84 -3.35 -6.11 -5.84
CA TYR A 84 -2.59 -6.97 -4.94
C TYR A 84 -1.32 -7.49 -5.64
N ALA A 85 -0.24 -7.73 -4.89
CA ALA A 85 1.00 -8.32 -5.43
C ALA A 85 0.79 -9.82 -5.71
N TYR A 86 -0.03 -10.12 -6.70
CA TYR A 86 -0.59 -11.44 -6.94
C TYR A 86 0.42 -12.40 -7.59
N THR A 87 1.39 -11.89 -8.35
CA THR A 87 2.27 -12.69 -9.24
C THR A 87 1.45 -13.63 -10.14
N LEU A 88 0.46 -13.09 -10.86
CA LEU A 88 -0.58 -13.86 -11.55
C LEU A 88 -0.03 -14.93 -12.50
N LEU A 89 1.00 -14.59 -13.27
CA LEU A 89 1.61 -15.57 -14.17
C LEU A 89 2.27 -16.73 -13.41
N HIS A 90 2.93 -16.45 -12.28
CA HIS A 90 3.59 -17.48 -11.47
C HIS A 90 2.60 -18.46 -10.87
N VAL A 91 1.51 -17.95 -10.27
CA VAL A 91 0.47 -18.82 -9.72
C VAL A 91 -0.18 -19.67 -10.81
N PHE A 92 -0.39 -19.11 -12.00
CA PHE A 92 -0.92 -19.86 -13.14
C PHE A 92 0.05 -20.94 -13.63
N LEU A 93 1.34 -20.61 -13.81
CA LEU A 93 2.38 -21.56 -14.24
C LEU A 93 2.60 -22.68 -13.22
N ALA A 94 2.37 -22.41 -11.95
CA ALA A 94 2.57 -23.37 -10.87
C ALA A 94 1.37 -24.31 -10.66
N LEU A 95 0.21 -24.09 -11.30
CA LEU A 95 -0.98 -24.92 -11.13
C LEU A 95 -0.71 -26.42 -11.27
N PRO A 96 0.01 -26.93 -12.30
CA PRO A 96 0.27 -28.37 -12.42
C PRO A 96 1.06 -28.92 -11.23
N ILE A 97 2.02 -28.15 -10.71
CA ILE A 97 2.81 -28.52 -9.53
C ILE A 97 1.94 -28.47 -8.28
N GLN A 98 1.07 -27.48 -8.17
CA GLN A 98 0.14 -27.34 -7.05
C GLN A 98 -0.86 -28.48 -6.98
N PHE A 99 -1.43 -28.90 -8.11
CA PHE A 99 -2.33 -30.05 -8.18
C PHE A 99 -1.63 -31.36 -7.84
N ALA A 100 -0.37 -31.53 -8.24
CA ALA A 100 0.38 -32.77 -8.04
C ALA A 100 1.04 -32.89 -6.65
N PHE A 101 1.54 -31.78 -6.09
CA PHE A 101 2.45 -31.80 -4.94
C PHE A 101 2.05 -30.81 -3.83
N GLY A 102 1.01 -30.00 -4.02
CA GLY A 102 0.55 -29.03 -3.03
C GLY A 102 1.18 -27.64 -3.16
N ILE A 103 0.78 -26.73 -2.26
CA ILE A 103 1.06 -25.29 -2.37
C ILE A 103 2.52 -24.91 -2.10
N ILE A 104 3.21 -25.60 -1.18
CA ILE A 104 4.60 -25.30 -0.84
C ILE A 104 5.54 -25.64 -2.02
N PRO A 105 5.50 -26.86 -2.62
CA PRO A 105 6.28 -27.14 -3.83
C PRO A 105 5.95 -26.24 -5.01
N ALA A 106 4.68 -25.80 -5.15
CA ALA A 106 4.26 -24.88 -6.20
C ALA A 106 4.93 -23.50 -6.06
N SER A 107 4.97 -22.95 -4.85
CA SER A 107 5.66 -21.69 -4.56
C SER A 107 7.18 -21.81 -4.74
N ASN A 108 7.80 -22.89 -4.25
CA ASN A 108 9.23 -23.10 -4.44
C ASN A 108 9.60 -23.33 -5.92
N PHE A 109 8.71 -23.93 -6.70
CA PHE A 109 8.89 -24.06 -8.14
C PHE A 109 8.98 -22.69 -8.84
N THR A 110 8.15 -21.72 -8.48
CA THR A 110 8.18 -20.38 -9.11
C THR A 110 9.45 -19.62 -8.77
N VAL A 111 9.95 -19.77 -7.53
CA VAL A 111 11.27 -19.25 -7.14
C VAL A 111 12.36 -19.83 -8.05
N ILE A 112 12.49 -21.17 -8.12
CA ILE A 112 13.52 -21.81 -8.95
C ILE A 112 13.36 -21.43 -10.44
N PHE A 113 12.12 -21.42 -10.93
CA PHE A 113 11.79 -21.02 -12.30
C PHE A 113 12.28 -19.60 -12.60
N SER A 114 12.00 -18.63 -11.72
CA SER A 114 12.39 -17.23 -11.91
C SER A 114 13.92 -17.07 -12.05
N PHE A 115 14.70 -17.80 -11.24
CA PHE A 115 16.17 -17.77 -11.32
C PHE A 115 16.68 -18.32 -12.65
N VAL A 116 16.21 -19.51 -13.01
CA VAL A 116 16.66 -20.21 -14.23
C VAL A 116 16.26 -19.45 -15.49
N VAL A 117 15.02 -18.97 -15.55
CA VAL A 117 14.48 -18.27 -16.72
C VAL A 117 15.10 -16.89 -16.88
N ALA A 118 15.38 -16.18 -15.78
CA ALA A 118 16.11 -14.90 -15.83
C ALA A 118 17.51 -15.08 -16.41
N ALA A 119 18.26 -16.06 -15.88
CA ALA A 119 19.62 -16.37 -16.35
C ALA A 119 19.60 -16.73 -17.84
N PHE A 120 18.64 -17.58 -18.24
CA PHE A 120 18.51 -18.04 -19.61
C PHE A 120 18.06 -16.92 -20.56
N GLY A 121 17.13 -16.06 -20.14
CA GLY A 121 16.70 -14.89 -20.90
C GLY A 121 17.85 -13.94 -21.16
N MET A 122 18.64 -13.63 -20.13
CA MET A 122 19.82 -12.78 -20.25
C MET A 122 20.90 -13.42 -21.13
N TYR A 123 21.10 -14.73 -21.01
CA TYR A 123 21.96 -15.50 -21.93
C TYR A 123 21.51 -15.38 -23.39
N LEU A 124 20.22 -15.54 -23.68
CA LEU A 124 19.69 -15.42 -25.04
C LEU A 124 19.81 -13.99 -25.58
N PHE A 125 19.50 -13.00 -24.75
CA PHE A 125 19.69 -11.59 -25.08
C PHE A 125 21.15 -11.29 -25.41
N MET A 126 22.07 -11.69 -24.54
CA MET A 126 23.50 -11.42 -24.75
C MET A 126 24.07 -12.18 -25.94
N LEU A 127 23.64 -13.42 -26.16
CA LEU A 127 24.04 -14.21 -27.32
C LEU A 127 23.58 -13.55 -28.63
N TYR A 128 22.37 -12.99 -28.65
CA TYR A 128 21.91 -12.18 -29.77
C TYR A 128 22.75 -10.92 -29.91
N LEU A 129 22.89 -10.15 -28.82
CA LEU A 129 23.59 -8.87 -28.80
C LEU A 129 25.02 -9.02 -29.30
N LEU A 130 25.80 -10.00 -28.84
CA LEU A 130 27.18 -10.27 -29.30
C LEU A 130 27.24 -10.61 -30.80
N ARG A 131 26.26 -11.36 -31.32
CA ARG A 131 26.20 -11.74 -32.74
C ARG A 131 25.87 -10.55 -33.64
N VAL A 132 24.87 -9.75 -33.26
CA VAL A 132 24.46 -8.58 -34.05
C VAL A 132 25.32 -7.36 -33.78
N SER A 133 26.13 -7.41 -32.72
CA SER A 133 27.05 -6.37 -32.28
C SER A 133 27.82 -5.76 -33.47
N LEU A 134 28.23 -6.60 -34.43
CA LEU A 134 29.00 -6.24 -35.61
C LEU A 134 28.22 -5.48 -36.69
N ARG A 135 26.88 -5.58 -36.70
CA ARG A 135 26.00 -4.90 -37.66
C ARG A 135 25.45 -3.58 -37.13
N ILE A 136 25.28 -3.46 -35.82
CA ILE A 136 24.77 -2.23 -35.22
C ILE A 136 25.86 -1.14 -35.26
N TRP A 137 27.14 -1.51 -35.17
CA TRP A 137 28.24 -0.55 -34.99
C TRP A 137 29.56 -0.98 -35.65
N ASP A 138 29.79 -0.49 -36.88
CA ASP A 138 31.04 -0.34 -37.65
C ASP A 138 31.80 -1.60 -38.17
N GLU A 139 32.04 -1.66 -39.49
CA GLU A 139 32.85 -2.69 -40.17
C GLU A 139 34.31 -2.69 -39.72
N LYS A 140 34.83 -1.53 -39.29
CA LYS A 140 36.25 -1.33 -38.91
C LYS A 140 36.69 -2.20 -37.74
N TYR A 141 35.78 -2.58 -36.84
CA TYR A 141 36.07 -3.45 -35.70
C TYR A 141 36.17 -4.93 -36.08
N ASN A 142 35.45 -5.38 -37.12
CA ASN A 142 35.60 -6.75 -37.64
C ASN A 142 37.04 -7.03 -38.08
N ALA A 143 37.70 -6.04 -38.67
CA ALA A 143 39.10 -6.15 -39.09
C ALA A 143 40.06 -6.37 -37.92
N ARG A 144 39.78 -5.78 -36.73
CA ARG A 144 40.63 -5.91 -35.54
C ARG A 144 40.49 -7.27 -34.84
N PHE A 145 39.29 -7.83 -34.80
CA PHE A 145 38.98 -9.04 -34.02
C PHE A 145 39.01 -10.34 -34.83
N GLY A 146 39.10 -10.26 -36.16
CA GLY A 146 39.30 -11.42 -37.03
C GLY A 146 38.17 -12.46 -36.94
N SER A 147 38.53 -13.74 -37.01
CA SER A 147 37.59 -14.87 -37.01
C SER A 147 36.79 -14.99 -35.70
N ILE A 148 37.31 -14.47 -34.58
CA ILE A 148 36.65 -14.59 -33.28
C ILE A 148 35.35 -13.81 -33.18
N ALA A 149 35.23 -12.74 -33.97
CA ALA A 149 34.03 -11.92 -34.04
C ALA A 149 32.79 -12.75 -34.41
N ARG A 150 33.01 -13.92 -35.03
CA ARG A 150 31.95 -14.83 -35.47
C ARG A 150 31.96 -16.16 -34.71
N ASP A 151 32.80 -16.31 -33.68
CA ASP A 151 32.90 -17.57 -32.94
C ASP A 151 31.69 -17.79 -32.04
N LYS A 152 30.89 -18.79 -32.40
CA LYS A 152 29.66 -19.12 -31.68
C LYS A 152 29.90 -19.69 -30.29
N ASN A 153 31.00 -20.43 -30.07
CA ASN A 153 31.29 -21.04 -28.78
C ASN A 153 31.72 -19.99 -27.76
N LEU A 154 32.56 -19.05 -28.18
CA LEU A 154 33.04 -17.99 -27.31
C LEU A 154 31.94 -16.98 -26.96
N HIS A 155 31.03 -16.70 -27.91
CA HIS A 155 29.81 -15.94 -27.60
C HIS A 155 28.90 -16.68 -26.60
N ILE A 156 28.80 -18.00 -26.67
CA ILE A 156 28.02 -18.79 -25.69
C ILE A 156 28.63 -18.65 -24.29
N ILE A 157 29.96 -18.69 -24.16
CA ILE A 157 30.63 -18.56 -22.86
C ILE A 157 30.43 -17.16 -22.28
N ALA A 158 30.66 -16.10 -23.07
CA ALA A 158 30.45 -14.73 -22.62
C ALA A 158 28.98 -14.45 -22.25
N ALA A 159 28.03 -14.94 -23.06
CA ALA A 159 26.61 -14.85 -22.77
C ALA A 159 26.22 -15.67 -21.53
N PHE A 160 26.88 -16.80 -21.28
CA PHE A 160 26.63 -17.61 -20.10
C PHE A 160 26.95 -16.82 -18.82
N VAL A 161 28.10 -16.14 -18.80
CA VAL A 161 28.49 -15.28 -17.68
C VAL A 161 27.50 -14.12 -17.50
N ALA A 162 26.97 -13.54 -18.57
CA ALA A 162 25.93 -12.50 -18.48
C ALA A 162 24.69 -12.98 -17.72
N GLY A 163 24.22 -14.20 -18.01
CA GLY A 163 23.10 -14.81 -17.29
C GLY A 163 23.41 -15.05 -15.81
N VAL A 164 24.67 -15.38 -15.48
CA VAL A 164 25.11 -15.51 -14.08
C VAL A 164 25.03 -14.17 -13.35
N VAL A 165 25.58 -13.09 -13.92
CA VAL A 165 25.55 -11.76 -13.32
C VAL A 165 24.12 -11.30 -13.05
N PHE A 166 23.20 -11.51 -14.00
CA PHE A 166 21.82 -11.04 -13.83
C PHE A 166 21.02 -11.84 -12.81
N ALA A 167 21.08 -13.18 -12.87
CA ALA A 167 20.20 -14.01 -12.07
C ALA A 167 20.64 -14.19 -10.62
N PHE A 168 21.94 -14.01 -10.34
CA PHE A 168 22.57 -14.30 -9.04
C PHE A 168 23.22 -13.07 -8.41
N ALA A 169 22.72 -11.87 -8.72
CA ALA A 169 23.09 -10.64 -8.04
C ALA A 169 22.48 -10.59 -6.63
N SER A 170 23.16 -9.88 -5.72
CA SER A 170 22.78 -9.87 -4.29
C SER A 170 21.40 -9.30 -4.01
N ASN A 171 20.93 -8.34 -4.82
CA ASN A 171 19.59 -7.77 -4.67
C ASN A 171 18.51 -8.85 -4.73
N ARG A 172 18.66 -9.83 -5.62
CA ARG A 172 17.68 -10.91 -5.75
C ARG A 172 17.64 -11.81 -4.52
N TYR A 173 18.79 -12.09 -3.90
CA TYR A 173 18.83 -12.84 -2.64
C TYR A 173 18.25 -12.05 -1.47
N VAL A 174 18.50 -10.74 -1.40
CA VAL A 174 17.91 -9.87 -0.38
C VAL A 174 16.39 -9.85 -0.50
N TYR A 175 15.84 -9.56 -1.69
CA TYR A 175 14.38 -9.58 -1.89
C TYR A 175 13.76 -10.94 -1.63
N LEU A 176 14.43 -12.03 -2.03
CA LEU A 176 13.97 -13.39 -1.75
C LEU A 176 13.94 -13.68 -0.24
N SER A 177 14.96 -13.25 0.50
CA SER A 177 15.05 -13.44 1.96
C SER A 177 14.08 -12.55 2.75
N LEU A 178 13.68 -11.41 2.17
CA LEU A 178 12.62 -10.55 2.70
C LEU A 178 11.20 -11.03 2.32
N GLY A 179 11.07 -12.11 1.54
CA GLY A 179 9.77 -12.62 1.09
C GLY A 179 9.15 -11.87 -0.10
N HIS A 180 9.85 -10.93 -0.72
CA HIS A 180 9.37 -10.12 -1.85
C HIS A 180 9.49 -10.85 -3.21
N TYR A 181 8.73 -11.94 -3.39
CA TYR A 181 8.87 -12.81 -4.56
C TYR A 181 8.51 -12.12 -5.89
N ASN A 182 7.61 -11.14 -5.85
CA ASN A 182 7.28 -10.33 -7.02
C ASN A 182 8.48 -9.55 -7.59
N ILE A 183 9.41 -9.09 -6.74
CA ILE A 183 10.62 -8.38 -7.20
C ILE A 183 11.68 -9.37 -7.71
N VAL A 184 11.72 -10.56 -7.11
CA VAL A 184 12.54 -11.67 -7.62
C VAL A 184 12.08 -12.05 -9.03
N ALA A 185 10.80 -11.90 -9.34
CA ALA A 185 10.15 -12.32 -10.58
C ALA A 185 10.41 -11.41 -11.82
N SER A 186 11.65 -10.96 -12.01
CA SER A 186 12.08 -10.08 -13.12
C SER A 186 12.60 -10.84 -14.36
N GLU A 187 12.32 -12.14 -14.49
CA GLU A 187 12.90 -13.00 -15.53
C GLU A 187 12.50 -12.67 -16.96
N TRP A 188 11.41 -11.91 -17.15
CA TRP A 188 10.87 -11.58 -18.47
C TRP A 188 11.51 -10.35 -19.09
N ILE A 189 12.16 -9.50 -18.29
CA ILE A 189 12.82 -8.27 -18.76
C ILE A 189 13.88 -8.58 -19.84
N PRO A 190 14.78 -9.57 -19.69
CA PRO A 190 15.74 -9.90 -20.74
C PRO A 190 15.10 -10.42 -22.04
N PHE A 191 13.96 -11.11 -21.98
CA PHE A 191 13.24 -11.55 -23.18
C PHE A 191 12.60 -10.38 -23.89
N TYR A 192 12.00 -9.45 -23.14
CA TYR A 192 11.55 -8.17 -23.69
C TYR A 192 12.70 -7.45 -24.41
N MET A 193 13.86 -7.32 -23.77
CA MET A 193 15.03 -6.68 -24.36
C MET A 193 15.50 -7.39 -25.64
N LEU A 194 15.56 -8.73 -25.65
CA LEU A 194 15.87 -9.52 -26.83
C LEU A 194 14.96 -9.14 -28.00
N PHE A 195 13.66 -9.08 -27.78
CA PHE A 195 12.72 -8.77 -28.85
C PHE A 195 12.63 -7.28 -29.17
N LEU A 196 12.89 -6.39 -28.22
CA LEU A 196 13.03 -4.95 -28.46
C LEU A 196 14.21 -4.69 -29.42
N PHE A 197 15.41 -5.20 -29.11
CA PHE A 197 16.57 -5.03 -29.99
C PHE A 197 16.34 -5.69 -31.36
N LYS A 198 15.72 -6.87 -31.40
CA LYS A 198 15.32 -7.49 -32.68
C LYS A 198 14.33 -6.63 -33.47
N THR A 199 13.46 -5.89 -32.81
CA THR A 199 12.51 -4.97 -33.44
C THR A 199 13.19 -3.72 -33.98
N LEU A 200 14.17 -3.20 -33.26
CA LEU A 200 14.96 -2.04 -33.69
C LEU A 200 15.85 -2.38 -34.89
N LEU A 201 16.40 -3.60 -34.93
CA LEU A 201 17.45 -3.98 -35.89
C LEU A 201 16.96 -4.83 -37.07
N GLU A 202 15.85 -5.54 -36.94
CA GLU A 202 15.29 -6.38 -37.99
C GLU A 202 13.89 -5.85 -38.38
N PRO A 203 13.61 -5.62 -39.68
CA PRO A 203 12.32 -5.09 -40.13
C PRO A 203 11.23 -6.19 -40.15
N LYS A 204 10.95 -6.80 -38.99
CA LYS A 204 9.98 -7.89 -38.85
C LYS A 204 8.96 -7.56 -37.77
N LEU A 205 7.67 -7.56 -38.14
CA LEU A 205 6.57 -7.29 -37.21
C LEU A 205 6.48 -8.33 -36.09
N LYS A 206 6.83 -9.59 -36.38
CA LYS A 206 6.89 -10.66 -35.38
C LYS A 206 7.72 -10.26 -34.16
N ASN A 207 8.83 -9.55 -34.35
CA ASN A 207 9.68 -9.15 -33.22
C ASN A 207 8.96 -8.13 -32.33
N ALA A 208 8.22 -7.20 -32.93
CA ALA A 208 7.45 -6.19 -32.19
C ALA A 208 6.32 -6.85 -31.38
N VAL A 209 5.59 -7.79 -31.99
CA VAL A 209 4.54 -8.55 -31.30
C VAL A 209 5.11 -9.38 -30.15
N MET A 210 6.25 -10.04 -30.35
CA MET A 210 6.91 -10.80 -29.27
C MET A 210 7.43 -9.89 -28.15
N ALA A 211 7.95 -8.69 -28.47
CA ALA A 211 8.31 -7.72 -27.44
C ALA A 211 7.08 -7.27 -26.65
N GLY A 212 5.95 -6.99 -27.30
CA GLY A 212 4.70 -6.66 -26.62
C GLY A 212 4.18 -7.81 -25.76
N LEU A 213 4.30 -9.06 -26.22
CA LEU A 213 3.97 -10.25 -25.44
C LEU A 213 4.83 -10.36 -24.17
N PHE A 214 6.17 -10.25 -24.28
CA PHE A 214 7.03 -10.34 -23.11
C PHE A 214 6.86 -9.15 -22.15
N ALA A 215 6.49 -7.97 -22.66
CA ALA A 215 6.09 -6.85 -21.79
C ALA A 215 4.79 -7.14 -21.03
N ALA A 216 3.78 -7.71 -21.69
CA ALA A 216 2.53 -8.12 -21.03
C ALA A 216 2.77 -9.23 -20.00
N ILE A 217 3.62 -10.21 -20.31
CA ILE A 217 4.02 -11.29 -19.40
C ILE A 217 4.76 -10.72 -18.17
N ALA A 218 5.65 -9.74 -18.36
CA ALA A 218 6.28 -9.02 -17.25
C ALA A 218 5.23 -8.32 -16.37
N LEU A 219 4.29 -7.58 -16.98
CA LEU A 219 3.19 -6.92 -16.27
C LEU A 219 2.26 -7.89 -15.50
N TYR A 220 2.02 -9.08 -16.04
CA TYR A 220 1.26 -10.14 -15.35
C TYR A 220 2.03 -10.78 -14.18
N THR A 221 3.34 -10.59 -14.15
CA THR A 221 4.19 -11.08 -13.07
C THR A 221 4.34 -10.02 -11.99
N GLU A 222 4.66 -8.79 -12.39
CA GLU A 222 4.78 -7.62 -11.52
C GLU A 222 4.42 -6.36 -12.32
N THR A 223 3.38 -5.64 -11.90
CA THR A 223 2.88 -4.47 -12.66
C THR A 223 3.88 -3.31 -12.67
N THR A 224 4.74 -3.21 -11.64
CA THR A 224 5.79 -2.18 -11.59
C THR A 224 6.89 -2.37 -12.63
N ASP A 225 7.06 -3.57 -13.19
CA ASP A 225 7.98 -3.81 -14.31
C ASP A 225 7.58 -2.98 -15.54
N GLY A 226 6.29 -2.67 -15.72
CA GLY A 226 5.82 -1.81 -16.80
C GLY A 226 6.54 -0.47 -16.86
N VAL A 227 6.74 0.17 -15.69
CA VAL A 227 7.47 1.44 -15.59
C VAL A 227 8.95 1.25 -15.91
N LEU A 228 9.57 0.16 -15.43
CA LEU A 228 10.97 -0.17 -15.73
C LEU A 228 11.18 -0.39 -17.23
N LEU A 229 10.29 -1.12 -17.90
CA LEU A 229 10.36 -1.40 -19.34
C LEU A 229 10.20 -0.13 -20.18
N VAL A 230 9.27 0.76 -19.80
CA VAL A 230 9.06 2.05 -20.49
C VAL A 230 10.32 2.91 -20.34
N LEU A 231 10.82 3.11 -19.12
CA LEU A 231 11.99 3.95 -18.88
C LEU A 231 13.25 3.38 -19.55
N LEU A 232 13.46 2.07 -19.49
CA LEU A 232 14.56 1.40 -20.18
C LEU A 232 14.48 1.63 -21.70
N THR A 233 13.30 1.50 -22.28
CA THR A 233 13.08 1.72 -23.72
C THR A 233 13.35 3.16 -24.11
N LEU A 234 12.88 4.13 -23.32
CA LEU A 234 13.14 5.54 -23.55
C LEU A 234 14.64 5.85 -23.52
N VAL A 235 15.38 5.34 -22.53
CA VAL A 235 16.84 5.54 -22.46
C VAL A 235 17.56 4.91 -23.65
N ILE A 236 17.17 3.70 -24.06
CA ILE A 236 17.72 3.07 -25.29
C ILE A 236 17.45 3.97 -26.52
N LEU A 237 16.23 4.48 -26.67
CA LEU A 237 15.87 5.36 -27.78
C LEU A 237 16.59 6.72 -27.75
N VAL A 238 16.98 7.24 -26.57
CA VAL A 238 17.81 8.45 -26.46
C VAL A 238 19.21 8.19 -27.04
N PHE A 239 19.83 7.05 -26.73
CA PHE A 239 21.12 6.69 -27.33
C PHE A 239 21.01 6.35 -28.81
N GLU A 240 19.87 5.79 -29.22
CA GLU A 240 19.53 5.39 -30.58
C GLU A 240 18.62 6.40 -31.30
N TRP A 241 18.71 7.69 -30.95
CA TRP A 241 17.76 8.74 -31.34
C TRP A 241 17.49 8.84 -32.84
N ARG A 242 18.47 8.47 -33.68
CA ARG A 242 18.32 8.42 -35.15
C ARG A 242 17.26 7.42 -35.61
N LEU A 243 17.02 6.35 -34.85
CA LEU A 243 16.00 5.36 -35.16
C LEU A 243 14.59 5.91 -34.97
N VAL A 244 14.40 6.89 -34.08
CA VAL A 244 13.09 7.52 -33.80
C VAL A 244 12.60 8.34 -34.99
N PHE A 245 13.50 8.87 -35.81
CA PHE A 245 13.14 9.58 -37.05
C PHE A 245 12.69 8.65 -38.19
N GLN A 246 12.83 7.33 -38.03
CA GLN A 246 12.40 6.36 -39.04
C GLN A 246 10.95 5.97 -38.78
N ARG A 247 10.05 6.33 -39.72
CA ARG A 247 8.62 5.96 -39.66
C ARG A 247 8.41 4.47 -39.39
N ALA A 248 9.20 3.61 -40.02
CA ALA A 248 9.11 2.16 -39.85
C ALA A 248 9.41 1.72 -38.40
N THR A 249 10.33 2.39 -37.70
CA THR A 249 10.62 2.12 -36.29
C THR A 249 9.49 2.59 -35.40
N LEU A 250 8.94 3.79 -35.63
CA LEU A 250 7.79 4.30 -34.88
C LEU A 250 6.58 3.37 -34.98
N VAL A 251 6.27 2.88 -36.19
CA VAL A 251 5.19 1.90 -36.40
C VAL A 251 5.45 0.62 -35.59
N ARG A 252 6.69 0.11 -35.59
CA ARG A 252 7.01 -1.09 -34.81
C ARG A 252 6.95 -0.85 -33.30
N LEU A 253 7.36 0.31 -32.80
CA LEU A 253 7.20 0.69 -31.39
C LEU A 253 5.72 0.81 -30.99
N ALA A 254 4.89 1.39 -31.86
CA ALA A 254 3.44 1.42 -31.67
C ALA A 254 2.84 0.02 -31.63
N ILE A 255 3.34 -0.91 -32.45
CA ILE A 255 2.93 -2.32 -32.40
C ILE A 255 3.35 -2.98 -31.09
N ILE A 256 4.52 -2.66 -30.52
CA ILE A 256 4.88 -3.16 -29.17
C ILE A 256 3.83 -2.69 -28.17
N ALA A 257 3.52 -1.39 -28.12
CA ALA A 257 2.55 -0.84 -27.18
C ALA A 257 1.14 -1.44 -27.37
N ALA A 258 0.68 -1.54 -28.62
CA ALA A 258 -0.63 -2.13 -28.94
C ALA A 258 -0.69 -3.62 -28.58
N ALA A 259 0.37 -4.38 -28.85
CA ALA A 259 0.44 -5.79 -28.47
C ALA A 259 0.48 -5.96 -26.94
N THR A 260 1.26 -5.14 -26.22
CA THR A 260 1.26 -5.14 -24.75
C THR A 260 -0.14 -4.87 -24.20
N ALA A 261 -0.80 -3.81 -24.67
CA ALA A 261 -2.14 -3.44 -24.22
C ALA A 261 -3.15 -4.54 -24.54
N LEU A 262 -3.09 -5.14 -25.73
CA LEU A 262 -3.98 -6.24 -26.13
C LEU A 262 -3.79 -7.48 -25.27
N PHE A 263 -2.54 -7.92 -25.05
CA PHE A 263 -2.27 -9.11 -24.24
C PHE A 263 -2.53 -8.89 -22.75
N PHE A 264 -2.35 -7.67 -22.24
CA PHE A 264 -2.60 -7.32 -20.83
C PHE A 264 -4.03 -6.82 -20.56
N ALA A 265 -4.87 -6.65 -21.59
CA ALA A 265 -6.21 -6.09 -21.50
C ALA A 265 -7.09 -6.66 -20.37
N PRO A 266 -7.10 -7.99 -20.10
CA PRO A 266 -7.89 -8.58 -19.02
C PRO A 266 -7.61 -8.01 -17.63
N LEU A 267 -6.37 -7.58 -17.34
CA LEU A 267 -6.01 -6.97 -16.04
C LEU A 267 -5.88 -5.44 -16.15
N LEU A 268 -5.56 -4.91 -17.33
CA LEU A 268 -5.47 -3.47 -17.57
C LEU A 268 -6.77 -2.75 -17.26
N ILE A 269 -7.92 -3.28 -17.69
CA ILE A 269 -9.23 -2.62 -17.49
C ILE A 269 -9.62 -2.58 -16.01
N PRO A 270 -9.65 -3.70 -15.26
CA PRO A 270 -9.91 -3.66 -13.81
C PRO A 270 -8.92 -2.76 -13.07
N THR A 271 -7.62 -2.83 -13.41
CA THR A 271 -6.58 -1.99 -12.78
C THR A 271 -6.85 -0.51 -13.01
N ALA A 272 -7.20 -0.11 -14.23
CA ALA A 272 -7.50 1.28 -14.54
C ALA A 272 -8.74 1.76 -13.78
N LEU A 273 -9.83 0.97 -13.78
CA LEU A 273 -11.04 1.30 -13.02
C LEU A 273 -10.70 1.49 -11.54
N GLU A 274 -10.05 0.50 -10.92
CA GLU A 274 -9.65 0.50 -9.52
C GLU A 274 -8.77 1.71 -9.13
N ILE A 275 -7.78 2.08 -9.97
CA ILE A 275 -6.94 3.27 -9.74
C ILE A 275 -7.75 4.58 -9.79
N PHE A 276 -8.71 4.69 -10.72
CA PHE A 276 -9.47 5.93 -10.91
C PHE A 276 -10.72 6.05 -10.04
N THR A 277 -11.25 4.95 -9.47
CA THR A 277 -12.50 4.97 -8.69
C THR A 277 -12.30 4.83 -7.18
N SER A 278 -11.25 4.15 -6.73
CA SER A 278 -11.17 3.69 -5.33
C SER A 278 -10.52 4.70 -4.37
N GLY A 279 -10.13 5.88 -4.87
CA GLY A 279 -9.66 6.98 -4.02
C GLY A 279 -8.32 6.73 -3.33
N TYR A 280 -7.50 5.82 -3.84
CA TYR A 280 -6.17 5.55 -3.29
C TYR A 280 -5.26 6.76 -3.47
N ALA A 281 -5.03 7.51 -2.38
CA ALA A 281 -4.06 8.59 -2.36
C ALA A 281 -2.69 8.06 -1.95
N LEU A 282 -1.66 8.41 -2.72
CA LEU A 282 -0.28 8.27 -2.27
C LEU A 282 0.02 9.41 -1.27
N PRO A 283 0.27 9.11 0.02
CA PRO A 283 0.62 10.15 0.99
C PRO A 283 2.06 10.63 0.74
N GLY A 284 2.21 11.91 0.41
CA GLY A 284 3.52 12.52 0.14
C GLY A 284 4.34 11.71 -0.89
N PHE A 285 5.62 11.48 -0.59
CA PHE A 285 6.52 10.65 -1.41
C PHE A 285 6.35 9.13 -1.19
N GLY A 286 5.39 8.72 -0.36
CA GLY A 286 5.14 7.33 -0.03
C GLY A 286 6.39 6.61 0.43
N HIS A 287 7.14 7.15 1.39
CA HIS A 287 8.35 6.53 1.95
C HIS A 287 9.50 6.28 0.95
N SER A 288 9.49 6.90 -0.24
CA SER A 288 10.57 6.75 -1.23
C SER A 288 11.94 7.25 -0.72
N GLU A 289 11.92 8.14 0.27
CA GLU A 289 13.05 8.63 1.04
C GLU A 289 13.70 7.58 1.94
N ASN A 290 13.02 6.46 2.22
CA ASN A 290 13.57 5.35 3.00
C ASN A 290 13.91 4.14 2.13
N LEU A 291 13.12 3.87 1.08
CA LEU A 291 13.18 2.67 0.23
C LEU A 291 14.18 2.79 -0.95
N LEU A 292 15.35 3.37 -0.69
CA LEU A 292 16.38 3.71 -1.67
C LEU A 292 17.67 2.90 -1.46
N VAL A 293 18.62 3.05 -2.38
CA VAL A 293 19.99 2.55 -2.21
C VAL A 293 20.85 3.67 -1.65
N ASP A 294 21.43 3.47 -0.48
CA ASP A 294 22.44 4.38 0.05
C ASP A 294 23.68 4.41 -0.86
N LEU A 295 24.34 5.55 -1.01
CA LEU A 295 25.53 5.65 -1.86
C LEU A 295 26.63 4.65 -1.45
N ASN A 296 26.82 4.44 -0.15
CA ASN A 296 27.76 3.44 0.35
C ASN A 296 27.21 2.01 0.24
N GLY A 297 25.89 1.84 0.13
CA GLY A 297 25.21 0.56 -0.09
C GLY A 297 25.72 -0.17 -1.33
N PHE A 298 25.96 0.56 -2.43
CA PHE A 298 26.50 0.00 -3.69
C PHE A 298 27.81 -0.80 -3.50
N LEU A 299 28.63 -0.42 -2.51
CA LEU A 299 29.94 -1.02 -2.26
C LEU A 299 29.99 -1.87 -0.99
N ALA A 300 28.91 -1.92 -0.21
CA ALA A 300 28.82 -2.70 1.01
C ALA A 300 28.23 -4.09 0.71
N PRO A 301 28.99 -5.19 0.90
CA PRO A 301 28.43 -6.54 0.78
C PRO A 301 27.22 -6.72 1.69
N THR A 302 26.23 -7.47 1.22
CA THR A 302 24.99 -7.69 1.98
C THR A 302 25.28 -8.54 3.23
N SER A 303 24.47 -8.39 4.28
CA SER A 303 24.64 -9.19 5.51
C SER A 303 24.20 -10.65 5.36
N LEU A 304 23.71 -11.03 4.17
CA LEU A 304 23.48 -12.42 3.76
C LEU A 304 24.78 -13.14 3.35
N HIS A 305 25.83 -12.39 3.01
CA HIS A 305 27.08 -13.00 2.56
C HIS A 305 27.73 -13.84 3.67
N PRO A 306 28.23 -15.06 3.40
CA PRO A 306 28.77 -15.94 4.45
C PRO A 306 29.92 -15.33 5.28
N LEU A 307 30.69 -14.42 4.68
CA LEU A 307 31.78 -13.69 5.37
C LEU A 307 31.31 -12.46 6.16
N ASN A 308 30.04 -12.05 6.04
CA ASN A 308 29.46 -10.86 6.67
C ASN A 308 28.09 -11.19 7.30
N ARG A 309 27.99 -12.32 8.00
CA ARG A 309 26.71 -12.95 8.33
C ARG A 309 26.01 -12.34 9.55
N TYR A 310 25.42 -11.15 9.35
CA TYR A 310 24.69 -10.39 10.37
C TYR A 310 23.23 -10.11 9.97
N TRP A 311 22.65 -10.92 9.07
CA TRP A 311 21.32 -10.69 8.51
C TRP A 311 20.23 -10.36 9.54
N THR A 312 20.03 -11.19 10.57
CA THR A 312 19.00 -10.95 11.59
C THR A 312 19.26 -9.66 12.36
N GLN A 313 20.52 -9.38 12.69
CA GLN A 313 20.92 -8.16 13.39
C GLN A 313 20.73 -6.90 12.53
N GLU A 314 20.98 -6.99 11.22
CA GLU A 314 20.70 -5.89 10.29
C GLU A 314 19.19 -5.60 10.25
N LEU A 315 18.36 -6.64 10.13
CA LEU A 315 16.89 -6.49 10.12
C LEU A 315 16.38 -5.87 11.42
N ASP A 316 16.87 -6.34 12.57
CA ASP A 316 16.51 -5.77 13.88
C ASP A 316 16.94 -4.32 13.99
N ALA A 317 18.16 -3.98 13.55
CA ALA A 317 18.68 -2.62 13.57
C ALA A 317 17.88 -1.69 12.64
N VAL A 318 17.42 -2.17 11.48
CA VAL A 318 16.57 -1.36 10.58
C VAL A 318 15.22 -1.11 11.24
N ARG A 319 14.58 -2.13 11.83
CA ARG A 319 13.31 -1.98 12.56
C ARG A 319 13.44 -1.00 13.72
N GLN A 320 14.55 -1.06 14.46
CA GLN A 320 14.86 -0.15 15.58
C GLN A 320 15.33 1.24 15.12
N GLN A 321 15.46 1.47 13.81
CA GLN A 321 15.99 2.71 13.23
C GLN A 321 17.41 3.05 13.71
N THR A 322 18.20 2.04 14.07
CA THR A 322 19.60 2.15 14.49
C THR A 322 20.57 1.60 13.44
N SER A 323 20.05 1.14 12.30
CA SER A 323 20.86 0.64 11.19
C SER A 323 21.75 1.73 10.59
N ARG A 324 22.84 1.29 9.97
CA ARG A 324 23.74 2.16 9.18
C ARG A 324 23.02 2.81 8.00
N PHE A 325 21.97 2.19 7.47
CA PHE A 325 21.21 2.65 6.31
C PHE A 325 19.75 2.89 6.70
N SER A 326 19.04 3.71 5.92
CA SER A 326 17.62 4.03 6.16
C SER A 326 16.70 2.81 6.07
N ASP A 327 17.12 1.80 5.31
CA ASP A 327 16.46 0.51 5.16
C ASP A 327 17.54 -0.57 4.93
N VAL A 328 17.14 -1.84 4.85
CA VAL A 328 18.02 -2.98 4.54
C VAL A 328 18.82 -2.71 3.28
N ASN A 329 20.12 -3.00 3.27
CA ASN A 329 20.92 -2.80 2.04
C ASN A 329 20.52 -3.80 0.95
N THR A 330 19.63 -3.36 0.07
CA THR A 330 19.07 -4.17 -1.01
C THR A 330 19.99 -4.30 -2.22
N PHE A 331 21.09 -3.55 -2.33
CA PHE A 331 21.92 -3.62 -3.55
C PHE A 331 23.41 -3.42 -3.31
N PHE A 332 24.17 -4.49 -3.55
CA PHE A 332 25.62 -4.50 -3.64
C PHE A 332 26.02 -4.79 -5.09
N VAL A 333 26.88 -3.94 -5.68
CA VAL A 333 27.23 -4.04 -7.10
C VAL A 333 28.20 -5.17 -7.40
N GLY A 334 29.08 -5.53 -6.45
CA GLY A 334 30.17 -6.49 -6.65
C GLY A 334 31.47 -5.82 -7.09
N TYR A 335 32.57 -6.10 -6.41
CA TYR A 335 33.88 -5.55 -6.76
C TYR A 335 34.42 -6.13 -8.06
N LEU A 336 34.26 -7.45 -8.24
CA LEU A 336 34.67 -8.12 -9.47
C LEU A 336 33.75 -7.71 -10.63
N THR A 337 32.45 -7.59 -10.36
CA THR A 337 31.47 -7.07 -11.32
C THR A 337 31.83 -5.66 -11.80
N ILE A 338 32.17 -4.72 -10.91
CA ILE A 338 32.65 -3.38 -11.29
C ILE A 338 33.91 -3.46 -12.14
N LEU A 339 34.91 -4.23 -11.69
CA LEU A 339 36.19 -4.36 -12.41
C LEU A 339 35.98 -4.89 -13.83
N LEU A 340 35.21 -5.97 -13.99
CA LEU A 340 34.91 -6.55 -15.29
C LEU A 340 34.03 -5.61 -16.12
N ALA A 341 33.04 -4.94 -15.54
CA ALA A 341 32.23 -3.97 -16.26
C ALA A 341 33.07 -2.80 -16.80
N LEU A 342 34.02 -2.29 -16.01
CA LEU A 342 34.99 -1.28 -16.43
C LEU A 342 35.90 -1.79 -17.54
N VAL A 343 36.45 -3.01 -17.43
CA VAL A 343 37.25 -3.63 -18.50
C VAL A 343 36.43 -3.76 -19.79
N GLY A 344 35.19 -4.25 -19.69
CA GLY A 344 34.27 -4.39 -20.82
C GLY A 344 33.89 -3.05 -21.43
N PHE A 345 33.74 -2.00 -20.62
CA PHE A 345 33.56 -0.64 -21.11
C PHE A 345 34.83 -0.15 -21.80
N VAL A 346 35.98 -0.10 -21.13
CA VAL A 346 37.24 0.45 -21.68
C VAL A 346 37.67 -0.27 -22.96
N ALA A 347 37.56 -1.59 -23.02
CA ALA A 347 37.89 -2.37 -24.21
C ALA A 347 36.98 -2.04 -25.41
N PHE A 348 35.77 -1.54 -25.16
CA PHE A 348 34.74 -1.25 -26.15
C PHE A 348 34.02 0.10 -25.90
N ALA A 349 34.74 1.15 -25.50
CA ALA A 349 34.15 2.33 -24.86
C ALA A 349 33.09 3.04 -25.73
N ARG A 350 33.35 3.17 -27.04
CA ARG A 350 32.40 3.76 -28.00
C ARG A 350 31.10 2.95 -28.12
N ARG A 351 31.19 1.64 -27.97
CA ARG A 351 30.11 0.66 -28.16
C ARG A 351 29.28 0.47 -26.90
N ASN A 352 29.95 0.52 -25.76
CA ASN A 352 29.36 0.25 -24.46
C ASN A 352 28.92 1.52 -23.71
N ARG A 353 29.01 2.70 -24.35
CA ARG A 353 28.55 3.99 -23.79
C ARG A 353 27.07 3.99 -23.39
N MET A 354 26.21 3.31 -24.16
CA MET A 354 24.78 3.21 -23.84
C MET A 354 24.58 2.38 -22.58
N TRP A 355 25.25 1.23 -22.48
CA TRP A 355 25.16 0.36 -21.30
C TRP A 355 25.75 1.02 -20.06
N LEU A 356 26.87 1.75 -20.18
CA LEU A 356 27.38 2.56 -19.09
C LEU A 356 26.39 3.67 -18.69
N GLY A 357 25.78 4.35 -19.67
CA GLY A 357 24.75 5.37 -19.41
C GLY A 357 23.49 4.81 -18.74
N ILE A 358 23.04 3.63 -19.14
CA ILE A 358 21.94 2.91 -18.49
C ILE A 358 22.34 2.54 -17.05
N ALA A 359 23.53 1.97 -16.84
CA ALA A 359 24.01 1.60 -15.51
C ALA A 359 24.08 2.82 -14.57
N LEU A 360 24.70 3.92 -15.01
CA LEU A 360 24.84 5.14 -14.21
C LEU A 360 23.50 5.86 -14.01
N GLY A 361 22.68 5.96 -15.05
CA GLY A 361 21.38 6.63 -14.98
C GLY A 361 20.42 5.93 -14.03
N PHE A 362 20.33 4.60 -14.10
CA PHE A 362 19.50 3.83 -13.18
C PHE A 362 20.11 3.68 -11.79
N ALA A 363 21.44 3.73 -11.64
CA ALA A 363 22.07 3.84 -10.32
C ALA A 363 21.71 5.17 -9.65
N LEU A 364 21.72 6.28 -10.40
CA LEU A 364 21.26 7.59 -9.90
C LEU A 364 19.78 7.59 -9.52
N LEU A 365 18.92 6.89 -10.26
CA LEU A 365 17.51 6.72 -9.88
C LEU A 365 17.36 5.82 -8.65
N ALA A 366 18.22 4.80 -8.50
CA ALA A 366 18.18 3.90 -7.35
C ALA A 366 18.57 4.56 -6.03
N LEU A 367 19.34 5.66 -6.08
CA LEU A 367 19.65 6.50 -4.92
C LEU A 367 18.44 7.22 -4.32
N GLY A 368 17.29 7.25 -5.01
CA GLY A 368 16.07 7.88 -4.50
C GLY A 368 15.99 9.39 -4.72
N PRO A 369 14.98 10.07 -4.14
CA PRO A 369 14.73 11.49 -4.36
C PRO A 369 15.79 12.40 -3.72
N LEU A 370 16.45 11.94 -2.66
CA LEU A 370 17.49 12.65 -1.92
C LEU A 370 18.72 11.74 -1.82
N LEU A 371 19.92 12.33 -1.84
CA LEU A 371 21.15 11.58 -1.64
C LEU A 371 21.29 11.14 -0.18
N HIS A 372 21.46 9.84 0.06
CA HIS A 372 21.76 9.27 1.37
C HIS A 372 23.19 8.72 1.42
N ILE A 373 23.91 9.05 2.49
CA ILE A 373 25.25 8.51 2.80
C ILE A 373 25.26 8.02 4.25
N ASN A 374 25.37 6.71 4.45
CA ASN A 374 25.22 6.07 5.76
C ASN A 374 23.92 6.50 6.48
N GLY A 375 22.80 6.49 5.76
CA GLY A 375 21.48 6.81 6.28
C GLY A 375 21.21 8.31 6.49
N GLN A 376 22.22 9.18 6.32
CA GLN A 376 22.07 10.62 6.46
C GLN A 376 21.77 11.28 5.12
N SER A 377 20.73 12.12 5.09
CA SER A 377 20.33 12.91 3.92
C SER A 377 20.50 14.41 4.12
N GLN A 378 20.70 14.86 5.36
CA GLN A 378 21.05 16.21 5.74
C GLN A 378 22.56 16.30 5.98
N PHE A 379 23.18 17.32 5.41
CA PHE A 379 24.62 17.56 5.48
C PHE A 379 24.87 18.97 6.02
N ASP A 380 25.80 19.10 6.96
CA ASP A 380 26.28 20.39 7.46
C ASP A 380 27.46 20.88 6.61
N LEU A 381 27.25 22.00 5.90
CA LEU A 381 28.29 22.69 5.14
C LEU A 381 28.63 24.03 5.81
N ASP A 382 29.38 23.96 6.92
CA ASP A 382 29.85 25.11 7.70
C ASP A 382 28.69 25.94 8.32
N GLY A 383 27.77 25.25 9.01
CA GLY A 383 26.58 25.83 9.65
C GLY A 383 25.37 25.95 8.73
N LEU A 384 25.49 25.56 7.45
CA LEU A 384 24.38 25.49 6.51
C LEU A 384 23.90 24.04 6.37
N GLU A 385 22.77 23.72 7.02
CA GLU A 385 22.08 22.45 6.80
C GLU A 385 21.52 22.39 5.38
N THR A 386 21.97 21.41 4.60
CA THR A 386 21.56 21.22 3.21
C THR A 386 21.20 19.78 2.89
N THR A 387 20.45 19.58 1.81
CA THR A 387 20.13 18.27 1.23
C THR A 387 20.42 18.29 -0.26
N VAL A 388 20.75 17.14 -0.86
CA VAL A 388 21.06 17.04 -2.28
C VAL A 388 19.90 16.33 -3.00
N PRO A 389 19.02 17.05 -3.73
CA PRO A 389 17.95 16.43 -4.51
C PRO A 389 18.51 15.72 -5.73
N LEU A 390 17.92 14.57 -6.07
CA LEU A 390 18.34 13.70 -7.17
C LEU A 390 17.23 13.52 -8.23
N PRO A 391 17.56 13.05 -9.45
CA PRO A 391 16.61 13.00 -10.57
C PRO A 391 15.33 12.17 -10.32
N PHE A 392 15.35 11.23 -9.37
CA PHE A 392 14.15 10.47 -9.01
C PHE A 392 13.00 11.38 -8.56
N LEU A 393 13.30 12.53 -7.95
CA LEU A 393 12.31 13.51 -7.50
C LEU A 393 11.36 13.96 -8.62
N ILE A 394 11.84 14.00 -9.87
CA ILE A 394 11.02 14.35 -11.04
C ILE A 394 9.91 13.31 -11.29
N LEU A 395 10.19 12.03 -11.01
CA LEU A 395 9.25 10.93 -11.27
C LEU A 395 8.00 11.02 -10.38
N HIS A 396 8.12 11.63 -9.20
CA HIS A 396 7.00 11.88 -8.29
C HIS A 396 5.93 12.81 -8.89
N TYR A 397 6.32 13.70 -9.81
CA TYR A 397 5.40 14.66 -10.44
C TYR A 397 4.76 14.14 -11.73
N ILE A 398 5.15 12.96 -12.22
CA ILE A 398 4.59 12.38 -13.43
C ILE A 398 3.42 11.45 -13.04
N PRO A 399 2.18 11.72 -13.48
CA PRO A 399 1.04 10.85 -13.21
C PRO A 399 1.32 9.40 -13.63
N ILE A 400 0.75 8.43 -12.90
CA ILE A 400 0.98 6.98 -13.06
C ILE A 400 2.41 6.54 -12.66
N ILE A 401 3.45 7.26 -13.07
CA ILE A 401 4.84 6.96 -12.68
C ILE A 401 5.05 7.22 -11.19
N ARG A 402 4.40 8.25 -10.61
CA ARG A 402 4.47 8.58 -9.18
C ARG A 402 4.11 7.41 -8.25
N GLU A 403 3.34 6.44 -8.74
CA GLU A 403 2.97 5.23 -7.98
C GLU A 403 4.16 4.27 -7.82
N ASN A 404 5.18 4.35 -8.69
CA ASN A 404 6.44 3.63 -8.55
C ASN A 404 7.38 4.35 -7.57
N ARG A 405 7.04 4.24 -6.28
CA ARG A 405 7.67 4.96 -5.16
C ARG A 405 8.93 4.30 -4.58
N VAL A 406 9.43 3.19 -5.14
CA VAL A 406 10.48 2.37 -4.50
C VAL A 406 11.78 2.42 -5.32
N PRO A 407 12.65 3.43 -5.10
CA PRO A 407 13.87 3.65 -5.88
C PRO A 407 14.81 2.44 -5.96
N ASN A 408 14.95 1.66 -4.89
CA ASN A 408 15.88 0.55 -4.88
C ASN A 408 15.60 -0.53 -5.97
N ARG A 409 14.38 -0.61 -6.50
CA ARG A 409 13.99 -1.54 -7.58
C ARG A 409 14.68 -1.24 -8.92
N TYR A 410 15.11 0.01 -9.14
CA TYR A 410 15.85 0.40 -10.34
C TYR A 410 17.22 -0.29 -10.44
N SER A 411 17.72 -0.87 -9.34
CA SER A 411 18.89 -1.74 -9.32
C SER A 411 18.80 -2.91 -10.31
N ILE A 412 17.60 -3.43 -10.62
CA ILE A 412 17.40 -4.49 -11.61
C ILE A 412 17.97 -4.08 -12.98
N LEU A 413 17.71 -2.83 -13.40
CA LEU A 413 18.20 -2.31 -14.68
C LEU A 413 19.70 -1.98 -14.64
N VAL A 414 20.24 -1.65 -13.47
CA VAL A 414 21.70 -1.52 -13.25
C VAL A 414 22.37 -2.87 -13.48
N VAL A 415 21.87 -3.95 -12.86
CA VAL A 415 22.43 -5.30 -13.00
C VAL A 415 22.37 -5.78 -14.45
N ILE A 416 21.28 -5.53 -15.17
CA ILE A 416 21.18 -5.84 -16.62
C ILE A 416 22.30 -5.18 -17.41
N ALA A 417 22.53 -3.88 -17.19
CA ALA A 417 23.57 -3.15 -17.89
C ALA A 417 24.98 -3.66 -17.54
N LEU A 418 25.23 -3.96 -16.26
CA LEU A 418 26.47 -4.56 -15.80
C LEU A 418 26.70 -5.95 -16.41
N ALA A 419 25.66 -6.79 -16.49
CA ALA A 419 25.74 -8.11 -17.12
C ALA A 419 26.17 -8.02 -18.59
N VAL A 420 25.69 -7.01 -19.33
CA VAL A 420 26.18 -6.74 -20.70
C VAL A 420 27.66 -6.36 -20.70
N LEU A 421 28.07 -5.41 -19.87
CA LEU A 421 29.46 -4.93 -19.81
C LEU A 421 30.43 -6.06 -19.41
N VAL A 422 30.09 -6.86 -18.39
CA VAL A 422 30.87 -8.02 -17.95
C VAL A 422 31.00 -9.04 -19.08
N ALA A 423 29.93 -9.32 -19.84
CA ALA A 423 30.00 -10.23 -20.97
C ALA A 423 30.96 -9.75 -22.07
N TYR A 424 31.01 -8.44 -22.35
CA TYR A 424 32.02 -7.88 -23.25
C TYR A 424 33.44 -8.03 -22.68
N ALA A 425 33.64 -7.88 -21.38
CA ALA A 425 34.94 -8.11 -20.74
C ALA A 425 35.42 -9.55 -20.90
N VAL A 426 34.53 -10.52 -20.62
CA VAL A 426 34.80 -11.95 -20.83
C VAL A 426 35.11 -12.23 -22.29
N TRP A 427 34.32 -11.67 -23.22
CA TRP A 427 34.57 -11.82 -24.65
C TRP A 427 35.93 -11.26 -25.07
N TRP A 428 36.36 -10.12 -24.52
CA TRP A 428 37.69 -9.57 -24.76
C TRP A 428 38.82 -10.43 -24.20
N LEU A 429 38.65 -11.01 -23.01
CA LEU A 429 39.61 -11.95 -22.42
C LEU A 429 39.78 -13.19 -23.32
N LEU A 430 38.66 -13.74 -23.80
CA LEU A 430 38.66 -14.89 -24.72
C LEU A 430 39.33 -14.53 -26.06
N TRP A 431 39.13 -13.30 -26.56
CA TRP A 431 39.85 -12.80 -27.72
C TRP A 431 41.35 -12.69 -27.50
N LYS A 432 41.79 -12.11 -26.38
CA LYS A 432 43.22 -12.09 -26.06
C LYS A 432 43.80 -13.50 -26.00
N LEU A 433 43.07 -14.46 -25.45
CA LEU A 433 43.51 -15.85 -25.39
C LEU A 433 43.61 -16.49 -26.78
N SER A 434 42.69 -16.18 -27.70
CA SER A 434 42.72 -16.73 -29.07
C SER A 434 43.93 -16.30 -29.87
N THR A 435 44.56 -15.17 -29.51
CA THR A 435 45.83 -14.75 -30.15
C THR A 435 47.00 -15.67 -29.80
N ARG A 436 46.88 -16.47 -28.74
CA ARG A 436 47.92 -17.37 -28.22
C ARG A 436 47.59 -18.85 -28.37
N VAL A 437 46.30 -19.19 -28.47
CA VAL A 437 45.81 -20.58 -28.44
C VAL A 437 44.83 -20.82 -29.57
N GLN A 438 45.03 -21.89 -30.34
CA GLN A 438 44.15 -22.31 -31.43
C GLN A 438 43.07 -23.31 -30.95
N GLU A 439 42.00 -23.47 -31.74
CA GLU A 439 40.98 -24.51 -31.51
C GLU A 439 41.57 -25.93 -31.64
N PRO A 440 41.13 -26.94 -30.85
CA PRO A 440 40.02 -26.96 -29.88
C PRO A 440 40.39 -26.53 -28.45
N ARG A 441 41.67 -26.22 -28.19
CA ARG A 441 42.17 -25.87 -26.85
C ARG A 441 41.58 -24.54 -26.36
N LEU A 442 41.33 -23.60 -27.28
CA LEU A 442 40.72 -22.32 -27.00
C LEU A 442 39.32 -22.45 -26.40
N THR A 443 38.41 -23.24 -27.01
CA THR A 443 37.07 -23.45 -26.44
C THR A 443 37.13 -24.08 -25.04
N ARG A 444 38.00 -25.06 -24.79
CA ARG A 444 38.15 -25.69 -23.46
C ARG A 444 38.67 -24.72 -22.40
N ALA A 445 39.72 -23.97 -22.74
CA ALA A 445 40.26 -22.93 -21.85
C ALA A 445 39.23 -21.83 -21.61
N GLY A 446 38.44 -21.46 -22.63
CA GLY A 446 37.34 -20.52 -22.50
C GLY A 446 36.24 -21.00 -21.55
N ILE A 447 35.85 -22.29 -21.62
CA ILE A 447 34.90 -22.88 -20.66
C ILE A 447 35.46 -22.81 -19.24
N ALA A 448 36.73 -23.15 -19.04
CA ALA A 448 37.37 -23.08 -17.73
C ALA A 448 37.40 -21.64 -17.17
N ILE A 449 37.79 -20.66 -18.00
CA ILE A 449 37.79 -19.24 -17.63
C ILE A 449 36.37 -18.76 -17.32
N GLY A 450 35.41 -19.07 -18.19
CA GLY A 450 34.00 -18.70 -17.99
C GLY A 450 33.45 -19.28 -16.70
N GLY A 451 33.69 -20.57 -16.43
CA GLY A 451 33.30 -21.23 -15.19
C GLY A 451 33.96 -20.63 -13.96
N PHE A 452 35.26 -20.34 -14.01
CA PHE A 452 35.98 -19.70 -12.91
C PHE A 452 35.47 -18.28 -12.63
N VAL A 453 35.28 -17.47 -13.67
CA VAL A 453 34.71 -16.11 -13.53
C VAL A 453 33.29 -16.18 -12.98
N SER A 454 32.45 -17.09 -13.48
CA SER A 454 31.11 -17.32 -12.93
C SER A 454 31.14 -17.72 -11.45
N ALA A 455 32.06 -18.60 -11.05
CA ALA A 455 32.19 -19.00 -9.65
C ALA A 455 32.58 -17.82 -8.74
N LEU A 456 33.49 -16.96 -9.18
CA LEU A 456 33.89 -15.76 -8.42
C LEU A 456 32.76 -14.72 -8.34
N LEU A 457 32.01 -14.52 -9.43
CA LEU A 457 30.86 -13.62 -9.47
C LEU A 457 29.72 -14.12 -8.57
N VAL A 458 29.44 -15.42 -8.58
CA VAL A 458 28.46 -16.01 -7.64
C VAL A 458 28.97 -15.90 -6.20
N PHE A 459 30.26 -16.14 -5.97
CA PHE A 459 30.85 -16.05 -4.63
C PHE A 459 30.68 -14.65 -4.03
N GLU A 460 30.97 -13.57 -4.75
CA GLU A 460 30.86 -12.20 -4.18
C GLU A 460 29.43 -11.79 -3.81
N HIS A 461 28.41 -12.42 -4.41
CA HIS A 461 26.99 -12.18 -4.12
C HIS A 461 26.33 -13.30 -3.30
N LEU A 462 27.09 -14.31 -2.87
CA LEU A 462 26.56 -15.56 -2.32
C LEU A 462 25.70 -15.31 -1.08
N ALA A 463 24.55 -15.97 -0.97
CA ALA A 463 23.68 -15.98 0.21
C ALA A 463 23.45 -17.43 0.66
N LEU A 464 24.45 -18.05 1.28
CA LEU A 464 24.48 -19.48 1.59
C LEU A 464 24.82 -19.75 3.08
N PRO A 465 23.95 -20.43 3.84
CA PRO A 465 22.62 -20.89 3.47
C PRO A 465 21.65 -19.72 3.27
N LEU A 466 20.74 -19.88 2.32
CA LEU A 466 19.63 -18.97 2.11
C LEU A 466 18.67 -19.06 3.32
N PRO A 467 18.22 -17.94 3.90
CA PRO A 467 17.18 -17.96 4.93
C PRO A 467 15.88 -18.59 4.42
N LEU A 468 15.34 -19.53 5.19
CA LEU A 468 14.06 -20.17 4.93
C LEU A 468 13.16 -20.06 6.16
N THR A 469 11.85 -20.04 5.94
CA THR A 469 10.83 -20.11 7.00
C THR A 469 10.00 -21.39 6.85
N ASP A 470 9.52 -21.90 7.98
CA ASP A 470 8.74 -23.13 8.05
C ASP A 470 7.29 -22.90 7.61
N ALA A 471 6.94 -23.44 6.45
CA ALA A 471 5.62 -23.32 5.86
C ALA A 471 4.67 -24.46 6.24
N ARG A 472 5.02 -25.33 7.18
CA ARG A 472 4.07 -26.35 7.66
C ARG A 472 2.91 -25.69 8.40
N VAL A 473 1.69 -26.11 8.08
CA VAL A 473 0.49 -25.63 8.75
C VAL A 473 0.25 -26.45 10.03
N PRO A 474 0.03 -25.80 11.19
CA PRO A 474 -0.34 -26.49 12.43
C PRO A 474 -1.63 -27.31 12.28
N GLU A 475 -1.67 -28.48 12.92
CA GLU A 475 -2.77 -29.46 12.76
C GLU A 475 -4.14 -28.91 13.20
N ILE A 476 -4.18 -27.96 14.13
CA ILE A 476 -5.42 -27.32 14.57
C ILE A 476 -6.23 -26.73 13.41
N TYR A 477 -5.56 -26.19 12.38
CA TYR A 477 -6.25 -25.59 11.25
C TYR A 477 -6.91 -26.64 10.36
N SER A 478 -6.31 -27.84 10.26
CA SER A 478 -6.93 -29.01 9.65
C SER A 478 -8.14 -29.49 10.46
N GLN A 479 -8.09 -29.44 11.79
CA GLN A 479 -9.23 -29.78 12.65
C GLN A 479 -10.38 -28.77 12.50
N ILE A 480 -10.09 -27.47 12.48
CA ILE A 480 -11.09 -26.41 12.25
C ILE A 480 -11.78 -26.59 10.89
N ARG A 481 -11.04 -27.03 9.86
CA ARG A 481 -11.59 -27.31 8.52
C ARG A 481 -12.72 -28.35 8.56
N GLN A 482 -12.69 -29.30 9.51
CA GLN A 482 -13.67 -30.38 9.60
C GLN A 482 -15.07 -29.90 9.99
N ASP A 483 -15.19 -28.70 10.58
CA ASP A 483 -16.50 -28.09 10.81
C ASP A 483 -17.09 -27.63 9.46
N PRO A 484 -18.21 -28.20 9.00
CA PRO A 484 -18.75 -27.94 7.67
C PRO A 484 -19.41 -26.57 7.53
N LYS A 485 -19.63 -25.84 8.63
CA LYS A 485 -20.27 -24.52 8.60
C LYS A 485 -19.28 -23.44 8.15
N ASN A 486 -19.80 -22.35 7.60
CA ASN A 486 -19.01 -21.14 7.34
C ASN A 486 -19.09 -20.23 8.56
N PHE A 487 -17.93 -19.78 9.04
CA PHE A 487 -17.79 -19.00 10.27
C PHE A 487 -16.45 -18.27 10.25
N THR A 488 -16.21 -17.43 11.26
CA THR A 488 -14.98 -16.67 11.42
C THR A 488 -14.04 -17.36 12.41
N VAL A 489 -12.74 -17.37 12.08
CA VAL A 489 -11.68 -17.74 13.01
C VAL A 489 -11.00 -16.45 13.48
N LEU A 490 -11.08 -16.17 14.78
CA LEU A 490 -10.33 -15.07 15.37
C LEU A 490 -8.89 -15.55 15.60
N SER A 491 -7.98 -15.11 14.74
CA SER A 491 -6.55 -15.41 14.86
C SER A 491 -5.84 -14.26 15.57
N ILE A 492 -4.98 -14.59 16.53
CA ILE A 492 -4.10 -13.65 17.23
C ILE A 492 -2.64 -13.99 16.82
N PRO A 493 -1.82 -13.01 16.41
CA PRO A 493 -2.16 -11.60 16.40
C PRO A 493 -3.17 -11.24 15.30
N LEU A 494 -3.96 -10.20 15.54
CA LEU A 494 -5.08 -9.79 14.70
C LEU A 494 -4.63 -8.88 13.54
N GLY A 495 -3.55 -8.12 13.69
CA GLY A 495 -2.95 -7.20 12.72
C GLY A 495 -3.62 -6.97 11.36
N LEU A 496 -3.94 -5.72 11.06
CA LEU A 496 -4.36 -5.23 9.75
C LEU A 496 -3.18 -4.54 9.07
N ARG A 497 -2.79 -4.94 7.85
CA ARG A 497 -1.62 -4.36 7.18
C ARG A 497 -1.86 -3.97 5.72
N ASN A 498 -1.37 -2.78 5.35
CA ASN A 498 -1.24 -2.37 3.96
C ASN A 498 0.15 -1.78 3.64
N SER A 499 0.36 -1.27 2.43
CA SER A 499 1.65 -0.69 2.01
C SER A 499 2.05 0.62 2.72
N PHE A 500 1.14 1.21 3.49
CA PHE A 500 1.25 2.56 4.06
C PHE A 500 1.09 2.60 5.58
N GLY A 501 0.50 1.57 6.17
CA GLY A 501 0.19 1.54 7.58
C GLY A 501 -0.22 0.16 8.05
N GLN A 502 -0.20 0.03 9.37
CA GLN A 502 -0.52 -1.18 10.11
C GLN A 502 -1.35 -0.75 11.32
N GLY A 503 -2.33 -1.57 11.70
CA GLY A 503 -2.98 -1.50 13.01
C GLY A 503 -2.89 -2.85 13.69
N GLY A 504 -2.44 -2.89 14.93
CA GLY A 504 -2.16 -4.13 15.65
C GLY A 504 -0.89 -4.84 15.17
N ALA A 505 -0.62 -6.01 15.74
CA ALA A 505 0.60 -6.76 15.51
C ALA A 505 0.43 -7.68 14.29
N GLU A 506 1.39 -7.74 13.37
CA GLU A 506 1.23 -8.48 12.12
C GLU A 506 1.88 -9.87 12.19
N ASP A 507 1.14 -10.86 11.72
CA ASP A 507 1.67 -12.17 11.35
C ASP A 507 0.95 -12.72 10.12
N THR A 508 1.57 -12.54 8.95
CA THR A 508 1.04 -12.98 7.65
C THR A 508 0.85 -14.51 7.55
N ARG A 509 1.43 -15.30 8.47
CA ARG A 509 1.13 -16.75 8.56
C ARG A 509 -0.34 -17.00 8.84
N THR A 510 -1.01 -16.14 9.60
CA THR A 510 -2.45 -16.26 9.88
C THR A 510 -3.28 -16.26 8.61
N GLN A 511 -3.00 -15.34 7.68
CA GLN A 511 -3.57 -15.32 6.34
C GLN A 511 -3.21 -16.59 5.57
N TYR A 512 -1.94 -17.03 5.59
CA TYR A 512 -1.55 -18.28 4.93
C TYR A 512 -2.28 -19.53 5.47
N TYR A 513 -2.48 -19.64 6.78
CA TYR A 513 -3.17 -20.77 7.42
C TYR A 513 -4.64 -20.89 7.02
N GLN A 514 -5.23 -19.81 6.47
CA GLN A 514 -6.53 -19.87 5.78
C GLN A 514 -6.56 -20.90 4.65
N SER A 515 -5.43 -21.19 4.01
CA SER A 515 -5.33 -22.25 2.99
C SER A 515 -5.70 -23.63 3.52
N ALA A 516 -5.50 -23.88 4.82
CA ALA A 516 -5.88 -25.12 5.48
C ALA A 516 -7.31 -25.10 6.00
N HIS A 517 -7.69 -24.08 6.78
CA HIS A 517 -9.00 -24.04 7.46
C HIS A 517 -10.15 -23.55 6.56
N GLN A 518 -9.86 -22.71 5.56
CA GLN A 518 -10.83 -22.18 4.58
C GLN A 518 -12.02 -21.47 5.22
N LYS A 519 -11.77 -20.66 6.26
CA LYS A 519 -12.78 -19.89 7.01
C LYS A 519 -12.50 -18.40 6.92
N TYR A 520 -13.49 -17.59 7.28
CA TYR A 520 -13.36 -16.13 7.27
C TYR A 520 -12.35 -15.66 8.32
N LEU A 521 -11.60 -14.61 7.97
CA LEU A 521 -10.69 -13.89 8.86
C LEU A 521 -11.13 -12.43 8.95
N LEU A 522 -11.05 -11.86 10.15
CA LEU A 522 -11.21 -10.41 10.36
C LEU A 522 -9.93 -9.64 9.97
N SER A 523 -8.82 -10.36 9.86
CA SER A 523 -7.49 -9.83 9.56
C SER A 523 -7.10 -10.02 8.08
N GLY A 524 -5.96 -9.42 7.72
CA GLY A 524 -5.35 -9.64 6.41
C GLY A 524 -4.24 -8.63 6.08
N GLN A 525 -3.49 -8.95 5.04
CA GLN A 525 -2.51 -8.08 4.43
C GLN A 525 -2.81 -7.86 2.93
N ILE A 526 -2.90 -6.60 2.52
CA ILE A 526 -3.10 -6.17 1.12
C ILE A 526 -2.34 -4.90 0.78
N GLN A 527 -1.82 -4.73 -0.43
CA GLN A 527 -0.97 -3.57 -0.75
C GLN A 527 -1.78 -2.25 -0.81
N ARG A 528 -3.05 -2.31 -1.22
CA ARG A 528 -3.94 -1.17 -1.38
C ARG A 528 -5.32 -1.55 -0.85
N ASN A 529 -5.91 -0.67 -0.05
CA ASN A 529 -7.24 -0.83 0.50
C ASN A 529 -7.91 0.53 0.66
N PRO A 530 -9.25 0.57 0.58
CA PRO A 530 -9.96 1.82 0.79
C PRO A 530 -9.81 2.25 2.25
N PRO A 531 -9.73 3.57 2.54
CA PRO A 531 -9.50 4.07 3.89
C PRO A 531 -10.48 3.52 4.95
N TYR A 532 -11.75 3.33 4.56
CA TYR A 532 -12.80 2.85 5.46
C TYR A 532 -12.54 1.44 6.01
N LEU A 533 -11.73 0.61 5.34
CA LEU A 533 -11.55 -0.79 5.71
C LEU A 533 -10.88 -0.92 7.09
N PHE A 534 -9.82 -0.16 7.36
CA PHE A 534 -9.19 -0.17 8.68
C PHE A 534 -10.03 0.56 9.72
N GLU A 535 -10.66 1.67 9.32
CA GLU A 535 -11.54 2.45 10.20
C GLU A 535 -12.69 1.60 10.77
N TYR A 536 -13.29 0.74 9.95
CA TYR A 536 -14.34 -0.18 10.40
C TYR A 536 -13.89 -1.04 11.60
N PHE A 537 -12.74 -1.71 11.51
CA PHE A 537 -12.23 -2.56 12.59
C PHE A 537 -11.67 -1.75 13.77
N GLN A 538 -11.14 -0.55 13.53
CA GLN A 538 -10.71 0.37 14.58
C GLN A 538 -11.89 0.93 15.39
N ASN A 539 -13.10 0.94 14.82
CA ASN A 539 -14.32 1.37 15.51
C ASN A 539 -15.18 0.20 16.03
N ALA A 540 -14.89 -1.04 15.62
CA ALA A 540 -15.61 -2.23 16.05
C ALA A 540 -15.31 -2.56 17.54
N PRO A 541 -16.31 -2.64 18.44
CA PRO A 541 -16.09 -2.98 19.85
C PRO A 541 -15.42 -4.35 20.01
N VAL A 542 -14.66 -4.53 21.10
CA VAL A 542 -13.77 -5.68 21.36
C VAL A 542 -12.59 -5.79 20.37
N ILE A 543 -12.84 -5.69 19.07
CA ILE A 543 -11.82 -5.74 18.00
C ILE A 543 -10.84 -4.57 18.12
N SER A 544 -11.36 -3.36 18.28
CA SER A 544 -10.56 -2.14 18.48
C SER A 544 -9.68 -2.22 19.73
N SER A 545 -10.16 -2.86 20.79
CA SER A 545 -9.40 -3.10 22.02
C SER A 545 -8.28 -4.13 21.84
N ILE A 546 -8.48 -5.18 21.03
CA ILE A 546 -7.41 -6.11 20.64
C ILE A 546 -6.32 -5.35 19.88
N LEU A 547 -6.70 -4.58 18.86
CA LEU A 547 -5.76 -3.78 18.06
C LEU A 547 -5.00 -2.77 18.95
N ALA A 548 -5.69 -2.11 19.89
CA ALA A 548 -5.08 -1.17 20.81
C ALA A 548 -4.03 -1.85 21.72
N LEU A 549 -4.35 -3.01 22.29
CA LEU A 549 -3.40 -3.77 23.12
C LEU A 549 -2.20 -4.23 22.31
N GLU A 550 -2.40 -4.68 21.09
CA GLU A 550 -1.32 -5.07 20.17
C GLU A 550 -0.42 -3.88 19.81
N ASP A 551 -0.95 -2.65 19.74
CA ASP A 551 -0.24 -1.39 19.48
C ASP A 551 0.37 -0.73 20.74
N TYR A 552 0.58 -1.48 21.84
CA TYR A 552 1.04 -0.98 23.14
C TYR A 552 0.13 0.05 23.82
N LYS A 553 -1.10 0.27 23.34
CA LYS A 553 -2.02 1.22 23.96
C LYS A 553 -2.66 0.60 25.20
N PRO A 554 -2.74 1.32 26.32
CA PRO A 554 -3.43 0.83 27.50
C PRO A 554 -4.95 0.78 27.27
N LEU A 555 -5.62 -0.17 27.91
CA LEU A 555 -7.07 -0.21 28.06
C LEU A 555 -7.43 0.11 29.50
N ASP A 556 -8.40 1.01 29.68
CA ASP A 556 -8.96 1.30 31.00
C ASP A 556 -10.02 0.27 31.42
N ASP A 557 -10.40 0.31 32.70
CA ASP A 557 -11.37 -0.62 33.27
C ASP A 557 -12.78 -0.45 32.68
N ALA A 558 -13.13 0.78 32.27
CA ALA A 558 -14.41 1.09 31.64
C ALA A 558 -14.54 0.43 30.26
N ALA A 559 -13.50 0.51 29.43
CA ALA A 559 -13.44 -0.17 28.14
C ALA A 559 -13.51 -1.69 28.33
N ARG A 560 -12.77 -2.26 29.29
CA ARG A 560 -12.81 -3.71 29.57
C ARG A 560 -14.19 -4.17 30.04
N ALA A 561 -14.85 -3.41 30.90
CA ALA A 561 -16.20 -3.72 31.37
C ALA A 561 -17.22 -3.67 30.22
N ARG A 562 -17.17 -2.62 29.40
CA ARG A 562 -18.00 -2.48 28.19
C ARG A 562 -17.76 -3.65 27.23
N ASP A 563 -16.50 -3.98 26.95
CA ASP A 563 -16.16 -5.03 26.00
C ASP A 563 -16.63 -6.40 26.49
N LYS A 564 -16.57 -6.67 27.80
CA LYS A 564 -17.13 -7.88 28.42
C LYS A 564 -18.65 -7.96 28.28
N GLU A 565 -19.35 -6.84 28.39
CA GLU A 565 -20.81 -6.77 28.17
C GLU A 565 -21.16 -7.04 26.70
N LEU A 566 -20.36 -6.50 25.77
CA LEU A 566 -20.61 -6.60 24.34
C LEU A 566 -20.09 -7.90 23.69
N ALA A 567 -19.19 -8.63 24.34
CA ALA A 567 -18.43 -9.75 23.75
C ALA A 567 -19.31 -10.80 23.07
N ASN A 568 -20.41 -11.22 23.71
CA ASN A 568 -21.33 -12.20 23.12
C ASN A 568 -21.92 -11.67 21.80
N ALA A 569 -22.36 -10.42 21.77
CA ALA A 569 -22.92 -9.81 20.57
C ALA A 569 -21.86 -9.66 19.46
N VAL A 570 -20.60 -9.35 19.79
CA VAL A 570 -19.52 -9.28 18.81
C VAL A 570 -19.22 -10.67 18.22
N VAL A 571 -19.11 -11.69 19.07
CA VAL A 571 -18.90 -13.09 18.68
C VAL A 571 -20.02 -13.56 17.77
N ASP A 572 -21.28 -13.32 18.16
CA ASP A 572 -22.45 -13.74 17.40
C ASP A 572 -22.61 -12.95 16.10
N PHE A 573 -22.22 -11.68 16.06
CA PHE A 573 -22.25 -10.86 14.85
C PHE A 573 -21.31 -11.42 13.79
N PHE A 574 -20.04 -11.65 14.13
CA PHE A 574 -19.03 -12.16 13.20
C PHE A 574 -19.07 -13.69 13.02
N ASP A 575 -19.90 -14.43 13.77
CA ASP A 575 -19.86 -15.91 13.85
C ASP A 575 -18.47 -16.42 14.26
N ILE A 576 -17.86 -15.85 15.30
CA ILE A 576 -16.52 -16.25 15.75
C ILE A 576 -16.64 -17.57 16.52
N ARG A 577 -16.17 -18.67 15.95
CA ARG A 577 -16.30 -20.00 16.60
C ARG A 577 -15.02 -20.56 17.18
N TYR A 578 -13.90 -20.05 16.72
CA TYR A 578 -12.59 -20.46 17.19
C TYR A 578 -11.76 -19.22 17.44
N LEU A 579 -11.12 -19.19 18.60
CA LEU A 579 -9.99 -18.32 18.90
C LEU A 579 -8.73 -19.15 18.72
N VAL A 580 -7.81 -18.70 17.87
CA VAL A 580 -6.48 -19.32 17.69
C VAL A 580 -5.43 -18.27 18.02
N VAL A 581 -4.62 -18.54 19.04
CA VAL A 581 -3.50 -17.70 19.47
C VAL A 581 -2.23 -18.36 18.98
N ASN A 582 -1.50 -17.67 18.10
CA ASN A 582 -0.24 -18.16 17.55
C ASN A 582 0.91 -17.90 18.53
N PRO A 583 1.97 -18.71 18.50
CA PRO A 583 3.14 -18.46 19.34
C PRO A 583 3.81 -17.14 18.95
N ALA A 584 4.24 -16.40 19.97
CA ALA A 584 5.14 -15.26 19.79
C ALA A 584 6.42 -15.70 19.04
N ILE A 585 6.85 -14.89 18.08
CA ILE A 585 8.14 -15.09 17.40
C ILE A 585 9.20 -14.30 18.16
N ALA A 586 10.26 -14.98 18.58
CA ALA A 586 11.38 -14.34 19.27
C ALA A 586 11.99 -13.21 18.42
N GLY A 587 12.18 -12.05 19.04
CA GLY A 587 12.69 -10.84 18.40
C GLY A 587 11.68 -10.15 17.47
N ARG A 588 10.36 -10.28 17.71
CA ARG A 588 9.31 -9.67 16.86
C ARG A 588 8.26 -8.89 17.69
N PRO A 589 8.63 -7.73 18.26
CA PRO A 589 7.67 -6.75 18.75
C PRO A 589 6.78 -6.22 17.60
N PRO A 590 5.56 -5.74 17.89
CA PRO A 590 4.99 -5.64 19.23
C PRO A 590 4.36 -6.93 19.75
N TYR A 591 4.23 -7.95 18.91
CA TYR A 591 3.50 -9.15 19.29
C TYR A 591 4.16 -9.90 20.44
N GLU A 592 5.48 -10.11 20.38
CA GLU A 592 6.22 -10.76 21.45
C GLU A 592 5.98 -10.10 22.82
N ASP A 593 5.97 -8.77 22.86
CA ASP A 593 5.81 -8.01 24.10
C ASP A 593 4.36 -8.01 24.62
N ASN A 594 3.38 -8.02 23.71
CA ASN A 594 1.97 -7.86 24.05
C ASN A 594 1.17 -9.18 24.01
N HIS A 595 1.77 -10.29 23.58
CA HIS A 595 1.11 -11.59 23.41
C HIS A 595 0.29 -11.98 24.65
N ASP A 596 0.94 -12.10 25.81
CA ASP A 596 0.31 -12.57 27.04
C ASP A 596 -0.79 -11.62 27.51
N ARG A 597 -0.57 -10.30 27.36
CA ARG A 597 -1.55 -9.28 27.71
C ARG A 597 -2.82 -9.37 26.88
N VAL A 598 -2.69 -9.63 25.58
CA VAL A 598 -3.83 -9.85 24.68
C VAL A 598 -4.56 -11.14 25.04
N VAL A 599 -3.83 -12.23 25.32
CA VAL A 599 -4.41 -13.52 25.73
C VAL A 599 -5.20 -13.38 27.04
N GLU A 600 -4.63 -12.74 28.05
CA GLU A 600 -5.30 -12.50 29.34
C GLU A 600 -6.58 -11.67 29.16
N TYR A 601 -6.53 -10.63 28.34
CA TYR A 601 -7.71 -9.83 28.01
C TYR A 601 -8.80 -10.69 27.34
N LEU A 602 -8.45 -11.50 26.34
CA LEU A 602 -9.40 -12.35 25.64
C LEU A 602 -10.03 -13.41 26.55
N GLN A 603 -9.26 -13.98 27.49
CA GLN A 603 -9.78 -14.91 28.49
C GLN A 603 -10.77 -14.27 29.46
N GLN A 604 -10.63 -12.97 29.74
CA GLN A 604 -11.53 -12.23 30.64
C GLN A 604 -12.80 -11.76 29.94
N VAL A 605 -12.72 -11.48 28.63
CA VAL A 605 -13.77 -10.81 27.84
C VAL A 605 -14.57 -11.79 26.99
N LEU A 606 -13.91 -12.70 26.27
CA LEU A 606 -14.62 -13.59 25.34
C LEU A 606 -15.28 -14.77 26.05
N PRO A 607 -16.43 -15.26 25.53
CA PRO A 607 -17.11 -16.45 26.04
C PRO A 607 -16.39 -17.74 25.61
N LEU A 608 -15.16 -17.95 26.09
CA LEU A 608 -14.35 -19.12 25.74
C LEU A 608 -14.96 -20.41 26.31
N GLY A 609 -15.03 -21.43 25.48
CA GLY A 609 -15.41 -22.79 25.82
C GLY A 609 -14.20 -23.71 25.97
N GLU A 610 -14.29 -24.91 25.42
CA GLU A 610 -13.22 -25.92 25.48
C GLU A 610 -11.91 -25.43 24.84
N LYS A 611 -10.80 -25.66 25.55
CA LYS A 611 -9.44 -25.53 24.99
C LYS A 611 -9.14 -26.76 24.13
N ILE A 612 -9.06 -26.57 22.82
CA ILE A 612 -8.92 -27.65 21.82
C ILE A 612 -7.46 -28.04 21.61
N SER A 613 -6.55 -27.07 21.75
CA SER A 613 -5.12 -27.30 21.56
C SER A 613 -4.28 -26.39 22.45
N ASP A 614 -3.12 -26.91 22.85
CA ASP A 614 -2.06 -26.23 23.58
C ASP A 614 -0.71 -26.89 23.22
N GLU A 615 -0.30 -26.74 21.96
CA GLU A 615 0.88 -27.41 21.42
C GLU A 615 1.88 -26.38 20.89
N ASN A 616 3.12 -26.44 21.36
CA ASN A 616 4.22 -25.56 20.92
C ASN A 616 3.92 -24.05 21.03
N GLY A 617 3.16 -23.65 22.04
CA GLY A 617 2.75 -22.25 22.25
C GLY A 617 1.61 -21.78 21.35
N LEU A 618 1.09 -22.64 20.46
CA LEU A 618 -0.16 -22.40 19.75
C LEU A 618 -1.32 -22.87 20.62
N VAL A 619 -2.25 -21.96 20.91
CA VAL A 619 -3.40 -22.22 21.76
C VAL A 619 -4.68 -22.02 20.96
N ALA A 620 -5.64 -22.94 21.08
CA ALA A 620 -6.94 -22.78 20.44
C ALA A 620 -8.11 -23.08 21.38
N TYR A 621 -9.16 -22.27 21.30
CA TYR A 621 -10.40 -22.43 22.06
C TYR A 621 -11.60 -22.52 21.12
N ARG A 622 -12.59 -23.35 21.46
CA ARG A 622 -13.96 -23.15 20.97
C ARG A 622 -14.52 -21.91 21.63
N VAL A 623 -15.24 -21.10 20.87
CA VAL A 623 -15.95 -19.94 21.39
C VAL A 623 -17.43 -20.30 21.51
N ASN A 624 -17.98 -20.15 22.72
CA ASN A 624 -19.39 -20.45 22.97
C ASN A 624 -20.25 -19.43 22.22
N GLN A 625 -21.14 -19.94 21.37
CA GLN A 625 -22.10 -19.11 20.66
C GLN A 625 -23.32 -18.87 21.56
N THR A 626 -23.84 -17.64 21.56
CA THR A 626 -25.17 -17.38 22.12
C THR A 626 -26.18 -17.37 20.97
N PRO A 627 -27.39 -17.95 21.13
CA PRO A 627 -28.39 -17.87 20.08
C PRO A 627 -28.75 -16.42 19.78
N LEU A 628 -28.57 -15.99 18.52
CA LEU A 628 -29.08 -14.70 18.06
C LEU A 628 -30.61 -14.74 18.10
N ASN A 629 -31.20 -13.97 19.01
CA ASN A 629 -32.65 -13.89 19.15
C ASN A 629 -33.22 -12.79 18.25
N VAL A 630 -34.25 -13.13 17.47
CA VAL A 630 -35.06 -12.19 16.69
C VAL A 630 -36.46 -12.15 17.34
N PRO A 631 -37.06 -10.99 17.62
CA PRO A 631 -36.67 -9.66 17.14
C PRO A 631 -35.52 -9.01 17.94
N TYR A 632 -34.78 -8.13 17.28
CA TYR A 632 -33.80 -7.24 17.93
C TYR A 632 -33.84 -5.85 17.29
N THR A 633 -33.46 -4.84 18.08
CA THR A 633 -33.36 -3.43 17.66
C THR A 633 -31.98 -2.91 18.02
N ILE A 634 -31.34 -2.22 17.09
CA ILE A 634 -30.04 -1.56 17.31
C ILE A 634 -30.24 -0.06 17.09
N GLN A 635 -29.91 0.73 18.12
CA GLN A 635 -29.89 2.18 18.02
C GLN A 635 -28.53 2.62 17.48
N MET A 636 -28.49 3.63 16.61
CA MET A 636 -27.22 4.06 16.01
C MET A 636 -26.22 4.60 17.05
N LYS A 637 -26.71 5.13 18.17
CA LYS A 637 -25.88 5.55 19.31
C LYS A 637 -25.20 4.40 20.06
N ASP A 638 -25.69 3.17 19.91
CA ASP A 638 -25.14 2.02 20.62
C ASP A 638 -23.80 1.61 20.00
N ALA A 639 -22.85 1.14 20.81
CA ALA A 639 -21.54 0.70 20.32
C ALA A 639 -21.64 -0.44 19.29
N LEU A 640 -22.67 -1.29 19.38
CA LEU A 640 -22.91 -2.38 18.42
C LEU A 640 -23.29 -1.89 17.02
N ALA A 641 -23.81 -0.68 16.89
CA ALA A 641 -24.10 -0.10 15.57
C ALA A 641 -22.82 0.08 14.73
N ASN A 642 -21.65 0.24 15.35
CA ASN A 642 -20.37 0.26 14.63
C ASN A 642 -20.09 -1.04 13.87
N LEU A 643 -20.57 -2.20 14.35
CA LEU A 643 -20.40 -3.47 13.64
C LEU A 643 -21.27 -3.52 12.39
N MET A 644 -22.49 -2.99 12.48
CA MET A 644 -23.47 -3.02 11.40
C MET A 644 -23.16 -2.02 10.28
N ARG A 645 -22.63 -0.83 10.63
CA ARG A 645 -22.33 0.23 9.67
C ARG A 645 -21.16 -0.16 8.78
N GLY A 646 -21.45 -0.54 7.54
CA GLY A 646 -20.45 -0.72 6.50
C GLY A 646 -20.07 0.62 5.85
N TYR A 647 -19.76 0.56 4.56
CA TYR A 647 -19.40 1.75 3.78
C TYR A 647 -20.52 2.80 3.76
N GLY A 648 -20.15 4.09 3.72
CA GLY A 648 -21.06 5.20 3.38
C GLY A 648 -21.79 5.88 4.55
N TRP A 649 -21.51 5.48 5.80
CA TRP A 649 -22.12 6.07 7.00
C TRP A 649 -21.15 6.96 7.78
N LEU A 650 -21.67 8.04 8.37
CA LEU A 650 -20.93 8.82 9.37
C LEU A 650 -21.10 8.24 10.78
N PRO A 651 -20.18 8.59 11.70
CA PRO A 651 -20.41 8.44 13.13
C PRO A 651 -21.74 9.09 13.55
N THR A 652 -22.30 8.58 14.65
CA THR A 652 -23.57 9.07 15.16
C THR A 652 -23.43 10.50 15.68
N GLU A 653 -24.39 11.35 15.32
CA GLU A 653 -24.50 12.73 15.78
C GLU A 653 -25.94 13.04 16.18
N LYS A 654 -26.13 14.16 16.87
CA LYS A 654 -27.46 14.60 17.31
C LYS A 654 -28.18 15.36 16.19
N ILE A 655 -29.29 14.81 15.70
CA ILE A 655 -30.08 15.34 14.59
C ILE A 655 -31.47 15.67 15.11
N GLY A 656 -31.66 16.93 15.50
CA GLY A 656 -32.83 17.34 16.30
C GLY A 656 -32.75 16.68 17.69
N ASP A 657 -33.77 15.90 18.03
CA ASP A 657 -33.85 15.18 19.31
C ASP A 657 -33.39 13.71 19.23
N ALA A 658 -32.94 13.24 18.05
CA ALA A 658 -32.52 11.86 17.81
C ALA A 658 -31.00 11.74 17.67
N ASP A 659 -30.44 10.63 18.15
CA ASP A 659 -29.05 10.25 17.91
C ASP A 659 -29.01 9.35 16.66
N ALA A 660 -28.47 9.87 15.55
CA ALA A 660 -28.57 9.21 14.26
C ALA A 660 -27.31 9.35 13.40
N SER A 661 -27.16 8.44 12.44
CA SER A 661 -26.03 8.41 11.50
C SER A 661 -26.48 8.79 10.10
N TRP A 662 -25.82 9.78 9.50
CA TRP A 662 -26.05 10.16 8.10
C TRP A 662 -25.39 9.18 7.13
N ALA A 663 -26.12 8.79 6.10
CA ALA A 663 -25.56 8.31 4.85
C ALA A 663 -25.03 9.49 4.05
N THR A 664 -23.77 9.41 3.62
CA THR A 664 -23.06 10.49 2.91
C THR A 664 -22.67 10.14 1.49
N GLN A 665 -22.99 8.93 1.07
CA GLN A 665 -22.68 8.39 -0.25
C GLN A 665 -23.98 8.03 -0.94
N SER A 666 -23.96 7.97 -2.28
CA SER A 666 -25.13 7.50 -3.05
C SER A 666 -25.46 6.05 -2.74
N ARG A 667 -24.48 5.30 -2.23
CA ARG A 667 -24.65 3.96 -1.68
C ARG A 667 -24.06 3.84 -0.29
N ALA A 668 -24.77 3.16 0.59
CA ALA A 668 -24.29 2.82 1.92
C ALA A 668 -24.68 1.39 2.29
N THR A 669 -23.89 0.72 3.12
CA THR A 669 -24.06 -0.71 3.42
C THR A 669 -24.35 -0.92 4.90
N ILE A 670 -25.33 -1.78 5.21
CA ILE A 670 -25.59 -2.28 6.56
C ILE A 670 -25.43 -3.80 6.57
N TYR A 671 -24.73 -4.33 7.56
CA TYR A 671 -24.60 -5.76 7.80
C TYR A 671 -25.57 -6.24 8.88
N LEU A 672 -26.30 -7.32 8.61
CA LEU A 672 -27.29 -7.92 9.51
C LEU A 672 -26.98 -9.40 9.77
N PRO A 673 -26.69 -9.82 11.01
CA PRO A 673 -26.55 -11.23 11.32
C PRO A 673 -27.93 -11.90 11.32
N LEU A 674 -28.09 -13.01 10.59
CA LEU A 674 -29.30 -13.82 10.58
C LEU A 674 -28.94 -15.31 10.63
N ARG A 675 -29.63 -16.07 11.49
CA ARG A 675 -29.32 -17.49 11.76
C ARG A 675 -30.36 -18.46 11.22
N GLU A 676 -31.44 -17.97 10.63
CA GLU A 676 -32.48 -18.77 10.00
C GLU A 676 -32.76 -18.23 8.60
N VAL A 677 -33.06 -19.13 7.65
CA VAL A 677 -33.47 -18.74 6.30
C VAL A 677 -35.00 -18.69 6.27
N ARG A 678 -35.55 -17.53 6.61
CA ARG A 678 -36.99 -17.24 6.60
C ARG A 678 -37.24 -15.81 6.13
N ASP A 679 -38.51 -15.45 5.97
CA ASP A 679 -38.89 -14.06 5.72
C ASP A 679 -38.69 -13.26 7.02
N TYR A 680 -38.18 -12.04 6.88
CA TYR A 680 -38.02 -11.08 7.97
C TYR A 680 -38.66 -9.75 7.61
N GLU A 681 -39.07 -8.98 8.62
CA GLU A 681 -39.45 -7.57 8.47
C GLU A 681 -38.34 -6.68 9.03
N LEU A 682 -37.78 -5.82 8.17
CA LEU A 682 -36.86 -4.76 8.55
C LEU A 682 -37.66 -3.46 8.76
N THR A 683 -37.53 -2.84 9.92
CA THR A 683 -38.04 -1.50 10.20
C THR A 683 -36.88 -0.53 10.40
N LEU A 684 -36.86 0.55 9.61
CA LEU A 684 -35.88 1.64 9.70
C LEU A 684 -36.56 2.90 10.21
N ARG A 685 -36.07 3.45 11.32
CA ARG A 685 -36.43 4.80 11.77
C ARG A 685 -35.47 5.79 11.10
N ALA A 686 -35.96 6.54 10.12
CA ALA A 686 -35.10 7.36 9.27
C ALA A 686 -35.69 8.73 8.95
N LEU A 687 -34.81 9.67 8.61
CA LEU A 687 -35.11 11.04 8.21
C LEU A 687 -34.39 11.34 6.89
N PRO A 688 -35.11 11.69 5.81
CA PRO A 688 -34.46 12.20 4.60
C PRO A 688 -33.93 13.62 4.83
N PHE A 689 -32.74 13.92 4.31
CA PHE A 689 -32.27 15.30 4.21
C PHE A 689 -33.09 16.03 3.14
N ALA A 690 -34.09 16.79 3.56
CA ALA A 690 -34.94 17.58 2.69
C ALA A 690 -34.61 19.07 2.77
N TYR A 691 -34.75 19.77 1.66
CA TYR A 691 -34.59 21.22 1.54
C TYR A 691 -35.73 21.83 0.70
N GLU A 692 -35.81 23.15 0.65
CA GLU A 692 -36.86 23.84 -0.11
C GLU A 692 -36.81 23.44 -1.58
N ASN A 693 -37.93 22.99 -2.15
CA ASN A 693 -38.03 22.46 -3.52
C ASN A 693 -37.17 21.21 -3.81
N SER A 694 -36.74 20.48 -2.78
CA SER A 694 -36.06 19.19 -2.96
C SER A 694 -36.99 18.16 -3.64
N PRO A 695 -36.44 17.28 -4.51
CA PRO A 695 -37.20 16.14 -5.01
C PRO A 695 -37.55 15.19 -3.86
N THR A 696 -38.61 14.39 -4.02
CA THR A 696 -38.97 13.38 -3.02
C THR A 696 -37.84 12.37 -2.87
N GLN A 697 -37.29 12.25 -1.66
CA GLN A 697 -36.24 11.28 -1.38
C GLN A 697 -36.80 9.85 -1.44
N SER A 698 -35.94 8.91 -1.80
CA SER A 698 -36.26 7.49 -1.82
C SER A 698 -34.99 6.67 -1.66
N PHE A 699 -35.11 5.45 -1.18
CA PHE A 699 -33.98 4.51 -1.15
C PHE A 699 -34.40 3.16 -1.74
N GLY A 700 -33.51 2.56 -2.52
CA GLY A 700 -33.56 1.14 -2.88
C GLY A 700 -32.77 0.32 -1.88
N VAL A 701 -33.11 -0.95 -1.71
CA VAL A 701 -32.33 -1.91 -0.92
C VAL A 701 -31.97 -3.08 -1.82
N THR A 702 -30.70 -3.47 -1.83
CA THR A 702 -30.22 -4.71 -2.45
C THR A 702 -29.74 -5.62 -1.33
N LEU A 703 -30.40 -6.76 -1.15
CA LEU A 703 -30.10 -7.75 -0.12
C LEU A 703 -29.30 -8.90 -0.75
N ASN A 704 -28.03 -9.04 -0.37
CA ASN A 704 -27.09 -10.04 -0.92
C ASN A 704 -27.13 -10.11 -2.46
N GLY A 705 -27.15 -8.94 -3.12
CA GLY A 705 -27.22 -8.83 -4.59
C GLY A 705 -28.64 -8.89 -5.20
N LYS A 706 -29.69 -9.20 -4.42
CA LYS A 706 -31.09 -9.17 -4.89
C LYS A 706 -31.73 -7.82 -4.59
N SER A 707 -32.07 -7.06 -5.63
CA SER A 707 -32.76 -5.78 -5.47
C SER A 707 -34.22 -5.96 -5.01
N LEU A 708 -34.62 -5.18 -4.01
CA LEU A 708 -35.96 -5.10 -3.46
C LEU A 708 -36.68 -3.85 -4.01
N PRO A 709 -38.02 -3.75 -3.85
CA PRO A 709 -38.77 -2.56 -4.26
C PRO A 709 -38.24 -1.29 -3.59
N ARG A 710 -38.19 -0.20 -4.37
CA ARG A 710 -37.76 1.11 -3.88
C ARG A 710 -38.80 1.71 -2.93
N VAL A 711 -38.34 2.32 -1.84
CA VAL A 711 -39.17 2.96 -0.82
C VAL A 711 -39.10 4.48 -0.97
N THR A 712 -40.26 5.12 -1.11
CA THR A 712 -40.38 6.58 -1.11
C THR A 712 -40.45 7.10 0.32
N MET A 713 -39.73 8.18 0.61
CA MET A 713 -39.63 8.74 1.97
C MET A 713 -40.52 9.96 2.16
N ASN A 714 -41.23 9.98 3.29
CA ASN A 714 -41.93 11.17 3.77
C ASN A 714 -40.94 12.16 4.43
N PRO A 715 -41.21 13.48 4.39
CA PRO A 715 -40.46 14.46 5.18
C PRO A 715 -40.57 14.16 6.68
N GLY A 716 -39.49 14.42 7.43
CA GLY A 716 -39.43 14.18 8.88
C GLY A 716 -39.12 12.73 9.25
N TRP A 717 -38.99 12.48 10.55
CA TRP A 717 -38.72 11.15 11.09
C TRP A 717 -39.91 10.21 10.87
N SER A 718 -39.68 9.10 10.18
CA SER A 718 -40.70 8.09 9.88
C SER A 718 -40.14 6.67 10.00
N ASP A 719 -41.05 5.70 10.15
CA ASP A 719 -40.72 4.28 10.17
C ASP A 719 -40.97 3.68 8.78
N TYR A 720 -39.96 3.04 8.21
CA TYR A 720 -40.04 2.39 6.90
C TYR A 720 -39.90 0.88 7.06
N LYS A 721 -40.95 0.15 6.69
CA LYS A 721 -41.01 -1.32 6.75
C LYS A 721 -40.65 -1.94 5.41
N ILE A 722 -39.72 -2.88 5.43
CA ILE A 722 -39.19 -3.56 4.25
C ILE A 722 -39.24 -5.06 4.51
N THR A 723 -39.89 -5.81 3.62
CA THR A 723 -39.86 -7.28 3.68
C THR A 723 -38.53 -7.78 3.13
N LEU A 724 -37.80 -8.54 3.93
CA LEU A 724 -36.59 -9.25 3.52
C LEU A 724 -36.98 -10.70 3.16
N PRO A 725 -37.05 -11.06 1.86
CA PRO A 725 -37.61 -12.33 1.45
C PRO A 725 -36.62 -13.48 1.67
N ARG A 726 -37.14 -14.63 2.10
CA ARG A 726 -36.38 -15.85 2.46
C ARG A 726 -35.41 -16.33 1.38
N ASP A 727 -35.70 -16.05 0.11
CA ASP A 727 -34.90 -16.49 -1.03
C ASP A 727 -33.67 -15.60 -1.28
N ALA A 728 -33.59 -14.44 -0.63
CA ALA A 728 -32.43 -13.55 -0.62
C ALA A 728 -31.58 -13.67 0.65
N ILE A 729 -32.09 -14.33 1.69
CA ILE A 729 -31.42 -14.46 2.99
C ILE A 729 -30.38 -15.58 2.95
N LYS A 730 -29.20 -15.30 3.49
CA LYS A 730 -28.16 -16.30 3.77
C LYS A 730 -27.96 -16.48 5.28
N TYR A 731 -27.52 -17.67 5.68
CA TYR A 731 -27.06 -17.88 7.06
C TYR A 731 -25.77 -17.09 7.31
N GLY A 732 -25.71 -16.32 8.41
CA GLY A 732 -24.57 -15.46 8.75
C GLY A 732 -24.87 -13.98 8.55
N LEU A 733 -23.85 -13.18 8.25
CA LEU A 733 -24.03 -11.76 7.95
C LEU A 733 -24.63 -11.57 6.56
N ASN A 734 -25.73 -10.85 6.50
CA ASN A 734 -26.43 -10.43 5.29
C ASN A 734 -26.08 -8.98 4.98
N GLU A 735 -25.80 -8.70 3.71
CA GLU A 735 -25.41 -7.37 3.25
C GLU A 735 -26.63 -6.66 2.66
N LEU A 736 -26.90 -5.46 3.17
CA LEU A 736 -27.97 -4.58 2.70
C LEU A 736 -27.35 -3.32 2.13
N ASP A 737 -27.32 -3.24 0.80
CA ASP A 737 -26.84 -2.05 0.09
C ASP A 737 -28.01 -1.12 -0.20
N PHE A 738 -27.92 0.07 0.37
CA PHE A 738 -28.84 1.17 0.13
C PHE A 738 -28.39 1.93 -1.12
N ASP A 739 -29.36 2.31 -1.96
CA ASP A 739 -29.16 3.21 -3.10
C ASP A 739 -30.10 4.40 -2.96
N PHE A 740 -29.54 5.56 -2.65
CA PHE A 740 -30.32 6.76 -2.33
C PHE A 740 -30.63 7.60 -3.57
N GLY A 741 -31.82 8.22 -3.59
CA GLY A 741 -32.32 8.93 -4.77
C GLY A 741 -31.53 10.19 -5.08
N TYR A 742 -31.02 10.83 -4.04
CA TYR A 742 -30.04 11.91 -4.14
C TYR A 742 -29.17 12.00 -2.89
N VAL A 743 -28.00 12.60 -3.08
CA VAL A 743 -27.09 13.01 -2.01
C VAL A 743 -26.61 14.42 -2.34
N VAL A 744 -26.73 15.34 -1.40
CA VAL A 744 -26.42 16.76 -1.64
C VAL A 744 -25.74 17.35 -0.42
N ARG A 745 -24.92 18.39 -0.61
CA ARG A 745 -24.30 19.11 0.52
C ARG A 745 -25.29 20.17 1.01
N PRO A 746 -25.59 20.24 2.33
CA PRO A 746 -26.42 21.32 2.88
C PRO A 746 -25.94 22.71 2.44
N ARG A 747 -24.62 22.90 2.39
CA ARG A 747 -23.97 24.10 1.88
C ARG A 747 -24.38 24.54 0.48
N ASP A 748 -24.72 23.62 -0.42
CA ASP A 748 -25.05 23.92 -1.82
C ASP A 748 -26.54 24.19 -2.05
N VAL A 749 -27.41 23.68 -1.16
CA VAL A 749 -28.87 23.65 -1.39
C VAL A 749 -29.66 24.45 -0.36
N LEU A 750 -29.13 24.67 0.85
CA LEU A 750 -29.77 25.53 1.83
C LEU A 750 -29.52 27.01 1.51
N PRO A 751 -30.50 27.89 1.76
CA PRO A 751 -30.35 29.32 1.49
C PRO A 751 -29.19 29.90 2.31
N ALA A 752 -28.33 30.66 1.65
CA ALA A 752 -27.25 31.38 2.32
C ALA A 752 -27.82 32.52 3.16
N ASN A 753 -27.34 32.66 4.41
CA ASN A 753 -27.70 33.76 5.29
C ASN A 753 -26.50 34.66 5.57
N PHE A 754 -26.44 35.79 4.87
CA PHE A 754 -25.37 36.76 5.05
C PHE A 754 -25.57 37.72 6.23
N GLU A 755 -26.63 37.59 7.02
CA GLU A 755 -26.87 38.44 8.20
C GLU A 755 -25.96 38.04 9.37
N ILE A 756 -25.26 39.02 9.93
CA ILE A 756 -24.41 38.83 11.10
C ILE A 756 -25.29 39.00 12.34
N GLY A 757 -25.92 37.92 12.78
CA GLY A 757 -26.80 37.90 13.95
C GLY A 757 -27.87 38.99 13.91
N ALA A 758 -28.03 39.73 15.02
CA ALA A 758 -28.95 40.85 15.16
C ALA A 758 -28.29 42.23 14.92
N THR A 759 -27.03 42.28 14.42
CA THR A 759 -26.30 43.54 14.20
C THR A 759 -26.89 44.44 13.10
N GLY A 760 -27.77 43.88 12.26
CA GLY A 760 -28.29 44.55 11.06
C GLY A 760 -27.24 44.79 9.97
N VAL A 761 -26.07 44.12 10.05
CA VAL A 761 -25.03 44.14 9.01
C VAL A 761 -25.06 42.83 8.24
N LYS A 762 -24.93 42.91 6.92
CA LYS A 762 -24.72 41.76 6.05
C LYS A 762 -23.25 41.63 5.70
N SER A 763 -22.69 40.43 5.85
CA SER A 763 -21.36 40.13 5.36
C SER A 763 -21.36 40.13 3.82
N PRO A 764 -20.38 40.76 3.16
CA PRO A 764 -20.23 40.69 1.70
C PRO A 764 -19.59 39.37 1.24
N VAL A 765 -19.13 38.53 2.16
CA VAL A 765 -18.39 37.28 1.90
C VAL A 765 -18.85 36.15 2.82
N ASP A 766 -18.60 34.90 2.42
CA ASP A 766 -18.76 33.74 3.31
C ASP A 766 -17.71 33.81 4.43
N ILE A 767 -18.16 33.67 5.68
CA ILE A 767 -17.30 33.64 6.87
C ILE A 767 -17.66 32.39 7.66
N ALA A 768 -16.64 31.55 7.93
CA ALA A 768 -16.77 30.37 8.76
C ALA A 768 -15.70 30.42 9.85
N VAL A 769 -16.13 30.31 11.11
CA VAL A 769 -15.24 30.37 12.27
C VAL A 769 -15.46 29.10 13.09
N THR A 770 -14.38 28.39 13.40
CA THR A 770 -14.43 27.15 14.15
C THR A 770 -13.33 27.15 15.20
N SER A 771 -13.69 26.89 16.45
CA SER A 771 -12.79 26.76 17.58
C SER A 771 -12.92 25.35 18.14
N THR A 772 -11.80 24.65 18.19
CA THR A 772 -11.66 23.30 18.76
C THR A 772 -10.42 23.26 19.64
N PRO A 773 -10.23 22.21 20.48
CA PRO A 773 -8.97 22.02 21.20
C PRO A 773 -7.75 21.98 20.28
N GLU A 774 -7.89 21.51 19.05
CA GLU A 774 -6.78 21.29 18.11
C GLU A 774 -6.49 22.51 17.20
N PHE A 775 -7.53 23.26 16.81
CA PHE A 775 -7.39 24.39 15.89
C PHE A 775 -8.45 25.48 16.08
N GLY A 776 -8.03 26.73 15.91
CA GLY A 776 -8.90 27.92 15.85
C GLY A 776 -8.95 28.47 14.42
N SER A 777 -9.78 27.88 13.57
CA SER A 777 -9.88 28.18 12.13
C SER A 777 -10.78 29.38 11.85
N ILE A 778 -10.37 30.21 10.89
CA ILE A 778 -11.13 31.35 10.36
C ILE A 778 -11.02 31.29 8.84
N LYS A 779 -12.12 30.96 8.17
CA LYS A 779 -12.19 30.88 6.71
C LYS A 779 -13.06 31.97 6.13
N ILE A 780 -12.52 32.64 5.12
CA ILE A 780 -13.23 33.68 4.36
C ILE A 780 -13.26 33.24 2.89
N ASN A 781 -14.45 33.03 2.34
CA ASN A 781 -14.65 32.38 1.03
C ASN A 781 -13.80 31.10 0.90
N ASP A 782 -13.87 30.23 1.91
CA ASP A 782 -13.12 28.96 2.03
C ASP A 782 -11.59 29.06 2.13
N ARG A 783 -11.03 30.27 2.10
CA ARG A 783 -9.61 30.48 2.33
C ARG A 783 -9.34 30.61 3.83
N GLU A 784 -8.51 29.72 4.37
CA GLU A 784 -7.99 29.83 5.73
C GLU A 784 -7.16 31.12 5.87
N VAL A 785 -7.52 31.94 6.85
CA VAL A 785 -6.80 33.16 7.21
C VAL A 785 -6.32 33.14 8.65
N SER A 786 -6.74 32.17 9.47
CA SER A 786 -6.24 32.06 10.84
C SER A 786 -4.74 31.75 10.85
N PRO A 787 -3.96 32.32 11.79
CA PRO A 787 -2.59 31.89 12.05
C PRO A 787 -2.47 30.45 12.55
N LEU A 788 -3.57 29.84 13.03
CA LEU A 788 -3.62 28.48 13.59
C LEU A 788 -2.61 28.26 14.73
N LYS A 789 -2.55 29.22 15.66
CA LYS A 789 -1.68 29.19 16.85
C LYS A 789 -2.52 29.21 18.13
N ARG A 790 -1.95 28.68 19.21
CA ARG A 790 -2.52 28.75 20.57
C ARG A 790 -3.00 30.16 20.93
N GLY A 791 -4.11 30.24 21.68
CA GLY A 791 -4.72 31.50 22.11
C GLY A 791 -5.82 31.99 21.16
N TYR A 792 -6.13 33.28 21.22
CA TYR A 792 -7.12 33.89 20.33
C TYR A 792 -6.52 34.23 18.97
N ASN A 793 -7.11 33.71 17.92
CA ASN A 793 -6.87 34.08 16.54
C ASN A 793 -7.98 35.03 16.09
N PHE A 794 -7.63 36.14 15.45
CA PHE A 794 -8.54 37.17 15.00
C PHE A 794 -8.33 37.51 13.53
N ALA A 795 -9.42 37.86 12.85
CA ALA A 795 -9.35 38.60 11.59
C ALA A 795 -10.33 39.78 11.60
N VAL A 796 -9.93 40.88 10.95
CA VAL A 796 -10.73 42.09 10.78
C VAL A 796 -11.08 42.23 9.31
N ILE A 797 -12.36 42.38 9.00
CA ILE A 797 -12.89 42.33 7.64
C ILE A 797 -13.61 43.64 7.32
N ASP A 798 -13.37 44.14 6.12
CA ASP A 798 -14.09 45.29 5.58
C ASP A 798 -15.56 44.92 5.29
N PRO A 799 -16.54 45.64 5.87
CA PRO A 799 -17.95 45.27 5.78
C PRO A 799 -18.56 45.50 4.38
N THR A 800 -17.86 46.19 3.48
CA THR A 800 -18.35 46.50 2.12
C THR A 800 -17.72 45.59 1.08
N THR A 801 -16.40 45.41 1.15
CA THR A 801 -15.60 44.69 0.16
C THR A 801 -15.31 43.23 0.56
N GLY A 802 -15.41 42.90 1.85
CA GLY A 802 -15.01 41.60 2.38
C GLY A 802 -13.51 41.38 2.43
N ALA A 803 -12.71 42.42 2.17
CA ALA A 803 -11.25 42.33 2.25
C ALA A 803 -10.81 42.10 3.70
N VAL A 804 -9.87 41.17 3.87
CA VAL A 804 -9.18 40.95 5.16
C VAL A 804 -8.19 42.09 5.38
N LEU A 805 -8.45 42.91 6.37
CA LEU A 805 -7.65 44.10 6.68
C LEU A 805 -6.47 43.76 7.59
N GLU A 806 -6.73 42.92 8.59
CA GLU A 806 -5.72 42.53 9.58
C GLU A 806 -6.02 41.12 10.11
N VAL A 807 -4.96 40.37 10.40
CA VAL A 807 -5.01 39.06 11.04
C VAL A 807 -3.98 39.04 12.16
N LYS A 808 -4.39 38.66 13.37
CA LYS A 808 -3.49 38.56 14.53
C LYS A 808 -3.82 37.36 15.40
N ASN A 809 -2.81 36.88 16.11
CA ASN A 809 -2.92 35.89 17.16
C ASN A 809 -2.38 36.48 18.46
N PHE A 810 -3.00 36.11 19.59
CA PHE A 810 -2.58 36.50 20.94
C PHE A 810 -2.60 35.26 21.83
N ASP A 811 -1.43 34.86 22.33
CA ASP A 811 -1.25 33.66 23.16
C ASP A 811 -1.65 33.91 24.62
N THR A 812 -2.93 34.17 24.86
CA THR A 812 -3.47 34.42 26.21
C THR A 812 -3.66 33.14 27.02
N GLY A 813 -3.42 31.95 26.46
CA GLY A 813 -3.30 30.69 27.21
C GLY A 813 -1.86 30.35 27.61
N GLY A 814 -0.88 31.12 27.14
CA GLY A 814 0.54 30.95 27.44
C GLY A 814 0.95 31.47 28.81
N LYS A 815 2.18 31.98 28.92
CA LYS A 815 2.79 32.36 30.20
C LYS A 815 2.86 33.88 30.45
N SER A 816 2.35 34.70 29.54
CA SER A 816 2.56 36.16 29.58
C SER A 816 1.26 36.95 29.55
N ILE A 817 1.03 37.75 30.59
CA ILE A 817 -0.06 38.74 30.65
C ILE A 817 0.08 39.87 29.62
N LEU A 818 1.26 40.03 29.01
CA LEU A 818 1.49 41.04 27.97
C LEU A 818 0.66 40.78 26.72
N GLU A 819 0.43 39.51 26.37
CA GLU A 819 -0.44 39.11 25.25
C GLU A 819 -1.87 39.59 25.47
N SER A 820 -2.38 39.53 26.70
CA SER A 820 -3.70 40.07 27.04
C SER A 820 -3.78 41.59 26.88
N ARG A 821 -2.72 42.33 27.24
CA ARG A 821 -2.66 43.78 27.01
C ARG A 821 -2.60 44.11 25.51
N ALA A 822 -1.84 43.33 24.74
CA ALA A 822 -1.74 43.48 23.30
C ALA A 822 -3.07 43.19 22.59
N LEU A 823 -3.79 42.13 23.01
CA LEU A 823 -5.14 41.80 22.54
C LEU A 823 -6.08 42.98 22.77
N ARG A 824 -6.10 43.53 23.98
CA ARG A 824 -6.93 44.71 24.29
C ARG A 824 -6.59 45.88 23.37
N ALA A 825 -5.31 46.25 23.27
CA ALA A 825 -4.86 47.37 22.46
C ALA A 825 -5.22 47.18 20.97
N PHE A 826 -5.14 45.95 20.48
CA PHE A 826 -5.59 45.60 19.14
C PHE A 826 -7.09 45.83 18.97
N LEU A 827 -7.93 45.29 19.87
CA LEU A 827 -9.38 45.49 19.78
C LEU A 827 -9.80 46.96 19.91
N ASP A 828 -9.08 47.76 20.70
CA ASP A 828 -9.28 49.20 20.85
C ASP A 828 -8.89 49.97 19.58
N SER A 829 -7.97 49.44 18.77
CA SER A 829 -7.50 50.06 17.51
C SER A 829 -8.43 49.84 16.32
N ILE A 830 -9.34 48.86 16.40
CA ILE A 830 -10.28 48.53 15.32
C ILE A 830 -11.34 49.62 15.23
N SER A 831 -11.51 50.19 14.03
CA SER A 831 -12.54 51.20 13.77
C SER A 831 -13.96 50.63 13.90
N GLU A 832 -14.90 51.49 14.31
CA GLU A 832 -16.32 51.14 14.37
C GLU A 832 -16.87 50.64 13.03
N GLY A 833 -17.80 49.68 13.07
CA GLY A 833 -18.44 49.09 11.90
C GLY A 833 -17.64 48.01 11.17
N ARG A 834 -16.41 47.70 11.60
CA ARG A 834 -15.64 46.57 11.06
C ARG A 834 -16.20 45.24 11.54
N ILE A 835 -16.18 44.23 10.67
CA ILE A 835 -16.49 42.85 11.06
C ILE A 835 -15.26 42.29 11.76
N VAL A 836 -15.43 41.75 12.96
CA VAL A 836 -14.38 41.16 13.79
C VAL A 836 -14.73 39.71 14.03
N VAL A 837 -13.84 38.81 13.64
CA VAL A 837 -14.02 37.37 13.80
C VAL A 837 -12.94 36.82 14.72
N GLY A 838 -13.28 35.86 15.58
CA GLY A 838 -12.35 35.32 16.55
C GLY A 838 -12.58 33.84 16.83
N ALA A 839 -11.48 33.09 16.95
CA ALA A 839 -11.47 31.67 17.32
C ALA A 839 -10.35 31.37 18.32
N ILE A 840 -10.65 30.56 19.34
CA ILE A 840 -9.63 30.00 20.25
C ILE A 840 -9.03 28.73 19.64
N GLN A 841 -7.73 28.54 19.84
CA GLN A 841 -7.03 27.26 19.68
C GLN A 841 -6.34 26.87 20.98
N GLU A 842 -6.41 25.58 21.34
CA GLU A 842 -5.88 25.00 22.58
C GLU A 842 -6.46 25.67 23.85
N ASP A 843 -5.88 26.79 24.30
CA ASP A 843 -6.38 27.58 25.43
C ASP A 843 -6.12 29.07 25.19
N ALA A 844 -7.04 29.91 25.67
CA ALA A 844 -6.89 31.36 25.69
C ALA A 844 -7.21 31.97 27.06
N SER A 845 -7.39 31.16 28.10
CA SER A 845 -8.02 31.56 29.37
C SER A 845 -7.01 31.94 30.45
N ALA A 846 -5.85 31.28 30.50
CA ALA A 846 -4.93 31.30 31.63
C ALA A 846 -4.36 32.69 31.97
N MET A 847 -3.99 33.46 30.95
CA MET A 847 -3.42 34.81 31.06
C MET A 847 -4.37 35.88 30.48
N LEU A 848 -5.66 35.57 30.29
CA LEU A 848 -6.64 36.57 29.85
C LEU A 848 -6.99 37.50 31.01
N GLY A 849 -6.49 38.73 30.94
CA GLY A 849 -6.82 39.79 31.88
C GLY A 849 -8.27 40.28 31.74
N GLU A 850 -8.83 40.76 32.85
CA GLU A 850 -10.21 41.27 32.91
C GLU A 850 -10.48 42.38 31.88
N SER A 851 -9.53 43.30 31.68
CA SER A 851 -9.67 44.41 30.74
C SER A 851 -9.64 43.98 29.27
N ALA A 852 -9.06 42.82 28.95
CA ALA A 852 -9.05 42.24 27.62
C ALA A 852 -10.31 41.41 27.37
N ALA A 853 -10.75 40.63 28.37
CA ALA A 853 -12.04 39.95 28.34
C ALA A 853 -13.20 40.94 28.13
N ALA A 854 -13.19 42.06 28.86
CA ALA A 854 -14.17 43.12 28.69
C ALA A 854 -14.12 43.76 27.29
N ALA A 855 -12.95 43.86 26.65
CA ALA A 855 -12.80 44.37 25.29
C ALA A 855 -13.33 43.38 24.23
N ILE A 856 -13.28 42.07 24.49
CA ILE A 856 -13.94 41.06 23.65
C ILE A 856 -15.46 41.16 23.82
N GLN A 857 -15.95 41.24 25.05
CA GLN A 857 -17.39 41.40 25.33
C GLN A 857 -17.95 42.71 24.74
N SER A 858 -17.15 43.78 24.67
CA SER A 858 -17.55 45.04 24.04
C SER A 858 -17.74 44.93 22.51
N LEU A 859 -17.50 43.78 21.91
CA LEU A 859 -17.92 43.46 20.53
C LEU A 859 -19.39 43.03 20.45
N GLY A 860 -20.14 43.13 21.55
CA GLY A 860 -21.53 42.68 21.63
C GLY A 860 -21.67 41.18 21.88
N LEU A 861 -20.67 40.58 22.52
CA LEU A 861 -20.55 39.15 22.85
C LEU A 861 -20.85 38.91 24.34
N GLN A 862 -21.40 37.75 24.66
CA GLN A 862 -21.83 37.41 26.02
C GLN A 862 -20.77 36.61 26.80
N THR A 863 -19.99 35.75 26.13
CA THR A 863 -19.09 34.80 26.77
C THR A 863 -17.85 35.48 27.33
N ASN A 864 -17.48 35.10 28.55
CA ASN A 864 -16.18 35.40 29.14
C ASN A 864 -15.41 34.10 29.42
N VAL A 865 -14.40 33.81 28.60
CA VAL A 865 -13.59 32.58 28.72
C VAL A 865 -12.51 32.65 29.81
N ARG A 866 -12.37 33.79 30.49
CA ARG A 866 -11.30 33.99 31.47
C ARG A 866 -11.40 32.96 32.61
N GLY A 867 -10.31 32.23 32.85
CA GLY A 867 -10.23 31.23 33.91
C GLY A 867 -10.99 29.92 33.63
N HIS A 868 -11.52 29.74 32.42
CA HIS A 868 -12.16 28.51 31.97
C HIS A 868 -11.24 27.77 31.00
N GLU A 869 -10.36 26.93 31.55
CA GLU A 869 -9.37 26.17 30.77
C GLU A 869 -10.05 25.23 29.77
N GLY A 870 -9.55 25.21 28.53
CA GLY A 870 -10.07 24.35 27.47
C GLY A 870 -11.42 24.78 26.87
N MET A 871 -11.96 25.94 27.30
CA MET A 871 -13.18 26.49 26.71
C MET A 871 -12.92 26.99 25.29
N THR A 872 -13.65 26.46 24.31
CA THR A 872 -13.64 26.97 22.94
C THR A 872 -14.55 28.18 22.82
N HIS A 873 -14.23 29.06 21.87
CA HIS A 873 -15.03 30.25 21.59
C HIS A 873 -14.83 30.65 20.14
N ALA A 874 -15.93 30.71 19.38
CA ALA A 874 -15.98 31.13 18.00
C ALA A 874 -17.05 32.23 17.83
N PHE A 875 -16.69 33.34 17.19
CA PHE A 875 -17.64 34.44 16.98
C PHE A 875 -17.41 35.22 15.69
N ILE A 876 -18.49 35.87 15.22
CA ILE A 876 -18.53 36.86 14.14
C ILE A 876 -19.30 38.07 14.67
N ALA A 877 -18.59 39.15 14.96
CA ALA A 877 -19.14 40.37 15.54
C ALA A 877 -18.94 41.57 14.62
N VAL A 878 -19.63 42.68 14.93
CA VAL A 878 -19.40 43.97 14.28
C VAL A 878 -19.04 44.98 15.36
N LYS A 879 -17.86 45.61 15.26
CA LYS A 879 -17.42 46.60 16.23
C LYS A 879 -18.47 47.73 16.34
N GLY A 880 -18.92 48.00 17.56
CA GLY A 880 -19.93 49.03 17.88
C GLY A 880 -21.38 48.61 17.73
N LYS A 881 -21.64 47.32 17.46
CA LYS A 881 -22.99 46.80 17.35
C LYS A 881 -23.15 45.53 18.16
N ASP A 882 -24.26 45.45 18.88
CA ASP A 882 -24.62 44.27 19.65
C ASP A 882 -25.27 43.19 18.77
N GLY A 883 -25.26 41.95 19.28
CA GLY A 883 -25.95 40.83 18.64
C GLY A 883 -25.14 40.17 17.53
N GLY A 884 -23.82 40.06 17.67
CA GLY A 884 -23.01 39.20 16.82
C GLY A 884 -23.39 37.72 16.93
N LEU A 885 -22.81 36.89 16.07
CA LEU A 885 -22.93 35.42 16.20
C LEU A 885 -21.84 34.93 17.13
N GLU A 886 -22.20 34.05 18.07
CA GLU A 886 -21.29 33.57 19.09
C GLU A 886 -21.66 32.15 19.51
N GLN A 887 -20.66 31.29 19.66
CA GLN A 887 -20.76 30.00 20.31
C GLN A 887 -19.51 29.74 21.17
N ALA A 888 -19.72 29.20 22.36
CA ALA A 888 -18.64 28.81 23.27
C ALA A 888 -19.03 27.57 24.09
N GLY A 889 -18.06 26.78 24.53
CA GLY A 889 -18.29 25.58 25.35
C GLY A 889 -17.06 24.70 25.52
N GLU A 890 -17.24 23.51 26.11
CA GLU A 890 -16.16 22.53 26.34
C GLU A 890 -15.84 21.67 25.10
N GLY A 891 -16.67 21.73 24.05
CA GLY A 891 -16.50 21.01 22.78
C GLY A 891 -16.16 21.94 21.62
N ALA A 892 -16.42 21.52 20.37
CA ALA A 892 -16.23 22.39 19.21
C ALA A 892 -17.28 23.53 19.20
N SER A 893 -16.83 24.77 19.01
CA SER A 893 -17.68 25.93 18.77
C SER A 893 -17.54 26.39 17.33
N ALA A 894 -18.64 26.66 16.65
CA ALA A 894 -18.62 27.14 15.28
C ALA A 894 -19.75 28.13 14.99
N VAL A 895 -19.41 29.18 14.26
CA VAL A 895 -20.38 30.14 13.75
C VAL A 895 -20.07 30.46 12.29
N SER A 896 -21.10 30.84 11.54
CA SER A 896 -20.94 31.20 10.13
C SER A 896 -21.93 32.23 9.66
N VAL A 897 -21.50 32.96 8.63
CA VAL A 897 -22.33 33.86 7.85
C VAL A 897 -22.12 33.52 6.37
N GLY A 898 -23.19 33.51 5.60
CA GLY A 898 -23.24 33.09 4.21
C GLY A 898 -23.75 31.67 4.06
N ARG A 899 -23.04 30.81 3.33
CA ARG A 899 -23.44 29.41 3.10
C ARG A 899 -23.30 28.55 4.37
N ASN A 900 -24.07 27.47 4.44
CA ASN A 900 -24.03 26.52 5.57
C ASN A 900 -22.61 25.94 5.77
N LEU A 901 -22.20 25.75 7.04
CA LEU A 901 -20.91 25.17 7.41
C LEU A 901 -20.76 23.71 7.00
N ASP A 902 -21.87 22.96 6.99
CA ASP A 902 -21.85 21.55 6.68
C ASP A 902 -21.67 21.35 5.17
N SER A 903 -20.43 21.03 4.81
CA SER A 903 -20.00 20.70 3.45
C SER A 903 -20.00 19.19 3.18
N ARG A 904 -20.45 18.38 4.15
CA ARG A 904 -20.57 16.92 3.97
C ARG A 904 -21.77 16.64 3.05
N PRO A 905 -21.63 15.74 2.06
CA PRO A 905 -22.79 15.27 1.31
C PRO A 905 -23.70 14.47 2.25
N LEU A 906 -24.99 14.77 2.31
CA LEU A 906 -25.98 14.10 3.16
C LEU A 906 -27.13 13.53 2.31
N SER A 907 -27.70 12.41 2.75
CA SER A 907 -28.85 11.79 2.10
C SER A 907 -29.96 11.42 3.08
N VAL A 908 -29.71 10.44 3.94
CA VAL A 908 -30.68 9.91 4.91
C VAL A 908 -29.99 9.70 6.24
N ALA A 909 -30.59 10.17 7.32
CA ALA A 909 -30.18 9.86 8.67
C ALA A 909 -30.97 8.66 9.18
N VAL A 910 -30.30 7.70 9.80
CA VAL A 910 -30.94 6.53 10.43
C VAL A 910 -30.72 6.62 11.93
N GLU A 911 -31.80 6.50 12.71
CA GLU A 911 -31.77 6.47 14.17
C GLU A 911 -31.70 5.03 14.69
N SER A 912 -32.51 4.13 14.14
CA SER A 912 -32.54 2.73 14.56
C SER A 912 -32.92 1.77 13.44
N VAL A 913 -32.47 0.53 13.63
CA VAL A 913 -32.71 -0.62 12.75
C VAL A 913 -33.32 -1.74 13.59
N GLN A 914 -34.49 -2.22 13.20
CA GLN A 914 -35.19 -3.32 13.87
C GLN A 914 -35.48 -4.47 12.91
N ILE A 915 -35.24 -5.70 13.36
CA ILE A 915 -35.52 -6.94 12.61
C ILE A 915 -36.53 -7.79 13.38
N GLN A 916 -37.54 -8.34 12.67
CA GLN A 916 -38.59 -9.22 13.22
C GLN A 916 -38.79 -10.49 12.37
#